data_AF-A0A1R1L7Z2-F1
#
_entry.id   AF-A0A1R1L7Z2-F1
#
_cell.length_a   1.000
_cell.length_b   1.000
_cell.length_c   1.000
_cell.angle_alpha   90.00
_cell.angle_beta   90.00
_cell.angle_gamma   90.00
#
_symmetry.space_group_name_H-M   'P 1'
#
loop_
_entity.id
_entity.type
_entity.pdbx_description
1 polymer ?
#
loop_
_entity_poly.entity_id
_entity_poly.type
_entity_poly.pdbx_seq_one_letter_code
_entity_poly.pdbx_strand_id
1 'polypeptide(L)'
;MAGSEDAWRTATAAARAGTDFTGPAASLGEATARVHAGLREAFGTRVADAGQHEELLRALASRIAWAWAEAADAVGPHETAVRAAIEALGRGGDAPVLQRIHGDYHLGQVLDSPQRGWILLDFEGEPLRPVAERSLPDTPLRDVVGMLRSFDYAGGFAVLNGADPDRTRAWTSTASDAFLDGYRRISGTPIDTESPLFVGLWLDKALYEVVYEQRNRPDWIAVPVDAVHRALHVGDHASPPAPSKKEGSSMIRKPRSRTGTSRTEPTLEAAPAPEPAPPAPEPAKPAPEPAKPASAKAARASAGTSARPATSARPAGTSAEPAATSARPAAASATPDDASADLPDISPEARAQAANLNVSTGAVSTTAPETRPAPARPIPVSTDVLDAVAGGWYHNPHGILGAHLAPDGTVTIRTLRHMAASVDVVTAAGNTAMSHEYGGIWTAVLEAPEDRHVPDYRLEVAYGDGVAHRVDEPYRFMPTLGELDLHLIGEGRHETLWTVLGAHVREYPSSMGTIHGTSFAVWAPNARAVRVAGDFNAWDGKAHAMRSLGSSGVWEVFLPGVGAGATYKFEIMGQDGQWRMKADPMARGTEVPPRTGSRVVDSTYTFDDDEWIARRARTDPHNGPMSVYEVHLGSWRLGLGYEELAEQLVQYVSWLGFTHIELMPVAEHPFGGSWGYQVTGYFAPTSRFGHPDEFKHLVDALHRAGIGVIMDWVPAHFPKDEFALARFDGQPLYEHPDPFLGEHPDWGTLIFDFGRREVRNFLVANALYWLEEFHIDGLRVDAVASMLYLDYSRQEGQWRPNRFGGRENLEAIGFLQEANATAYKRVPGIVTIAEESTAFPGVTRPTDHNGLGFGLKWNMGWMHDSLSYISENPINRSYHHHKATFSMVYAYTENFLLPISHDEVVHGKGSMLRKMPGDRWQQLANLRAYLAFQWAHPGKQLIFMGTEFGQEAEWNEAHGLDWWLTDAPPHRGVQLLVKALNAIYTQTPALYRWDNDPAGFEWIDANDAGRNMLTFTRWDPQGNPVVVVANFAGTPHHDVKLALPWAGAWEEELNTDAEEFGGSGVGNFGRITAVEGSYQGKPASATVQVPPLGVLYLTPATDDRTG
;
A
#
# COMPACT_ATOMS: atom_id res chain seq x y z
N MET A 1 -15.31 -24.70 -17.85
CA MET A 1 -15.66 -25.72 -18.88
C MET A 1 -16.97 -25.30 -19.54
N ALA A 2 -17.07 -25.29 -20.87
CA ALA A 2 -18.27 -24.82 -21.56
C ALA A 2 -19.47 -25.77 -21.32
N GLY A 3 -20.59 -25.24 -20.83
CA GLY A 3 -21.83 -26.00 -20.62
C GLY A 3 -21.89 -26.82 -19.32
N SER A 4 -20.94 -26.64 -18.39
CA SER A 4 -21.05 -27.24 -17.05
C SER A 4 -21.96 -26.42 -16.14
N GLU A 5 -22.77 -27.10 -15.33
CA GLU A 5 -23.68 -26.49 -14.36
C GLU A 5 -23.22 -26.75 -12.94
N ASP A 6 -23.43 -25.76 -12.07
CA ASP A 6 -23.13 -25.84 -10.63
C ASP A 6 -24.23 -26.65 -9.93
N ALA A 7 -23.84 -27.74 -9.26
CA ALA A 7 -24.79 -28.65 -8.60
C ALA A 7 -25.60 -27.95 -7.51
N TRP A 8 -25.05 -26.94 -6.83
CA TRP A 8 -25.77 -26.12 -5.86
C TRP A 8 -26.90 -25.33 -6.54
N ARG A 9 -26.62 -24.71 -7.69
CA ARG A 9 -27.65 -23.97 -8.45
C ARG A 9 -28.75 -24.89 -8.96
N THR A 10 -28.39 -26.05 -9.50
CA THR A 10 -29.37 -27.01 -10.03
C THR A 10 -30.24 -27.61 -8.92
N ALA A 11 -29.63 -27.98 -7.78
CA ALA A 11 -30.36 -28.51 -6.62
C ALA A 11 -31.28 -27.48 -5.98
N THR A 12 -30.82 -26.23 -5.76
CA THR A 12 -31.66 -25.17 -5.17
C THR A 12 -32.81 -24.75 -6.08
N ALA A 13 -32.59 -24.72 -7.40
CA ALA A 13 -33.66 -24.50 -8.38
C ALA A 13 -34.70 -25.63 -8.33
N ALA A 14 -34.26 -26.89 -8.26
CA ALA A 14 -35.14 -28.04 -8.17
C ALA A 14 -35.95 -28.07 -6.87
N ALA A 15 -35.31 -27.81 -5.73
CA ALA A 15 -35.96 -27.72 -4.42
C ALA A 15 -37.03 -26.63 -4.39
N ARG A 16 -36.72 -25.44 -4.93
CA ARG A 16 -37.66 -24.32 -5.00
C ARG A 16 -38.87 -24.63 -5.90
N ALA A 17 -38.62 -25.23 -7.06
CA ALA A 17 -39.65 -25.60 -8.02
C ALA A 17 -40.45 -26.86 -7.59
N GLY A 18 -39.92 -27.65 -6.65
CA GLY A 18 -40.47 -28.96 -6.28
C GLY A 18 -40.33 -29.99 -7.40
N THR A 19 -39.32 -29.86 -8.26
CA THR A 19 -39.05 -30.80 -9.35
C THR A 19 -38.20 -31.97 -8.85
N ASP A 20 -38.40 -33.14 -9.44
CA ASP A 20 -37.67 -34.36 -9.10
C ASP A 20 -36.16 -34.19 -9.32
N PHE A 21 -35.37 -34.49 -8.28
CA PHE A 21 -33.92 -34.46 -8.28
C PHE A 21 -33.30 -35.83 -7.92
N THR A 22 -34.11 -36.88 -7.83
CA THR A 22 -33.66 -38.22 -7.42
C THR A 22 -32.65 -38.84 -8.37
N GLY A 23 -32.83 -38.67 -9.69
CA GLY A 23 -31.87 -39.15 -10.70
C GLY A 23 -30.47 -38.54 -10.56
N PRO A 24 -30.34 -37.19 -10.59
CA PRO A 24 -29.07 -36.50 -10.32
C PRO A 24 -28.45 -36.88 -8.98
N ALA A 25 -29.24 -36.91 -7.89
CA ALA A 25 -28.76 -37.27 -6.56
C ALA A 25 -28.20 -38.71 -6.50
N ALA A 26 -28.90 -39.68 -7.09
CA ALA A 26 -28.42 -41.06 -7.16
C ALA A 26 -27.13 -41.19 -7.98
N SER A 27 -27.02 -40.49 -9.11
CA SER A 27 -25.79 -40.47 -9.90
C SER A 27 -24.62 -39.81 -9.15
N LEU A 28 -24.90 -38.79 -8.33
CA LEU A 28 -23.90 -38.13 -7.51
C LEU A 28 -23.42 -39.04 -6.36
N GLY A 29 -24.33 -39.81 -5.76
CA GLY A 29 -23.99 -40.86 -4.80
C GLY A 29 -23.04 -41.90 -5.37
N GLU A 30 -23.32 -42.38 -6.59
CA GLU A 30 -22.42 -43.30 -7.28
C GLU A 30 -21.04 -42.67 -7.58
N ALA A 31 -21.01 -41.41 -8.03
CA ALA A 31 -19.77 -40.71 -8.33
C ALA A 31 -18.90 -40.54 -7.07
N THR A 32 -19.52 -40.16 -5.95
CA THR A 32 -18.86 -40.04 -4.65
C THR A 32 -18.26 -41.37 -4.21
N ALA A 33 -19.00 -42.48 -4.35
CA ALA A 33 -18.50 -43.81 -4.04
C ALA A 33 -17.34 -44.26 -4.96
N ARG A 34 -17.36 -43.89 -6.24
CA ARG A 34 -16.24 -44.13 -7.18
C ARG A 34 -14.99 -43.34 -6.80
N VAL A 35 -15.15 -42.07 -6.41
CA VAL A 35 -14.04 -41.25 -5.91
C VAL A 35 -13.46 -41.84 -4.64
N HIS A 36 -14.29 -42.22 -3.67
CA HIS A 36 -13.83 -42.94 -2.49
C HIS A 36 -13.08 -44.22 -2.85
N ALA A 37 -13.56 -45.01 -3.82
CA ALA A 37 -12.84 -46.20 -4.29
C ALA A 37 -11.47 -45.86 -4.90
N GLY A 38 -11.38 -44.83 -5.74
CA GLY A 38 -10.12 -44.37 -6.32
C GLY A 38 -9.14 -43.85 -5.26
N LEU A 39 -9.63 -43.13 -4.24
CA LEU A 39 -8.80 -42.67 -3.12
C LEU A 39 -8.27 -43.84 -2.29
N ARG A 40 -9.08 -44.90 -2.08
CA ARG A 40 -8.60 -46.13 -1.44
C ARG A 40 -7.51 -46.82 -2.24
N GLU A 41 -7.67 -46.88 -3.55
CA GLU A 41 -6.70 -47.52 -4.44
C GLU A 41 -5.37 -46.74 -4.45
N ALA A 42 -5.45 -45.41 -4.51
CA ALA A 42 -4.27 -44.55 -4.58
C ALA A 42 -3.52 -44.42 -3.24
N PHE A 43 -4.24 -44.34 -2.12
CA PHE A 43 -3.66 -43.98 -0.81
C PHE A 43 -3.80 -45.07 0.27
N GLY A 44 -4.47 -46.17 -0.05
CA GLY A 44 -4.74 -47.26 0.88
C GLY A 44 -5.84 -46.96 1.90
N THR A 45 -6.14 -47.98 2.70
CA THR A 45 -7.04 -47.88 3.85
C THR A 45 -6.46 -48.57 5.06
N ARG A 46 -6.99 -48.23 6.24
CA ARG A 46 -6.71 -48.95 7.48
C ARG A 46 -7.93 -48.92 8.39
N VAL A 47 -8.16 -50.01 9.11
CA VAL A 47 -9.13 -50.02 10.21
C VAL A 47 -8.50 -49.27 11.37
N ALA A 48 -9.22 -48.31 11.98
CA ALA A 48 -8.72 -47.60 13.14
C ALA A 48 -8.42 -48.59 14.29
N ASP A 49 -7.22 -48.52 14.87
CA ASP A 49 -6.95 -49.27 16.11
C ASP A 49 -7.76 -48.68 17.28
N ALA A 50 -7.81 -49.38 18.42
CA ALA A 50 -8.63 -48.97 19.57
C ALA A 50 -8.30 -47.54 20.05
N GLY A 51 -7.02 -47.14 20.02
CA GLY A 51 -6.61 -45.79 20.42
C GLY A 51 -6.99 -44.72 19.40
N GLN A 52 -6.87 -45.02 18.12
CA GLN A 52 -7.28 -44.13 17.02
C GLN A 52 -8.79 -43.98 16.92
N HIS A 53 -9.53 -45.05 17.16
CA HIS A 53 -10.99 -45.00 17.21
C HIS A 53 -11.47 -44.13 18.37
N GLU A 54 -10.86 -44.29 19.56
CA GLU A 54 -11.15 -43.45 20.71
C GLU A 54 -10.78 -41.99 20.46
N GLU A 55 -9.63 -41.72 19.84
CA GLU A 55 -9.18 -40.36 19.50
C GLU A 55 -10.07 -39.70 18.45
N LEU A 56 -10.53 -40.43 17.43
CA LEU A 56 -11.47 -39.91 16.44
C LEU A 56 -12.79 -39.47 17.08
N LEU A 57 -13.35 -40.32 17.95
CA LEU A 57 -14.60 -40.03 18.66
C LEU A 57 -14.43 -38.87 19.65
N ARG A 58 -13.29 -38.82 20.35
CA ARG A 58 -12.94 -37.74 21.27
C ARG A 58 -12.78 -36.42 20.53
N ALA A 59 -12.05 -36.40 19.41
CA ALA A 59 -11.88 -35.21 18.57
C ALA A 59 -13.22 -34.72 18.03
N LEU A 60 -14.10 -35.62 17.57
CA LEU A 60 -15.45 -35.28 17.14
C LEU A 60 -16.29 -34.68 18.29
N ALA A 61 -16.27 -35.32 19.46
CA ALA A 61 -16.96 -34.82 20.65
C ALA A 61 -16.46 -33.42 21.08
N SER A 62 -15.14 -33.20 21.04
CA SER A 62 -14.54 -31.90 21.35
C SER A 62 -14.96 -30.82 20.36
N ARG A 63 -15.04 -31.13 19.06
CA ARG A 63 -15.52 -30.17 18.05
C ARG A 63 -16.99 -29.82 18.24
N ILE A 64 -17.85 -30.81 18.49
CA ILE A 64 -19.27 -30.59 18.79
C ILE A 64 -19.42 -29.72 20.05
N ALA A 65 -18.64 -29.98 21.10
CA ALA A 65 -18.69 -29.21 22.34
C ALA A 65 -18.23 -27.76 22.14
N TRP A 66 -17.16 -27.54 21.37
CA TRP A 66 -16.67 -26.20 21.03
C TRP A 66 -17.70 -25.45 20.18
N ALA A 67 -18.19 -26.06 19.10
CA ALA A 67 -19.15 -25.43 18.20
C ALA A 67 -20.47 -25.14 18.92
N TRP A 68 -20.88 -26.00 19.86
CA TRP A 68 -22.02 -25.75 20.74
C TRP A 68 -21.81 -24.53 21.65
N ALA A 69 -20.61 -24.36 22.23
CA ALA A 69 -20.33 -23.20 23.09
C ALA A 69 -20.50 -21.87 22.34
N GLU A 70 -20.17 -21.85 21.05
CA GLU A 70 -20.32 -20.69 20.17
C GLU A 70 -21.77 -20.52 19.66
N ALA A 71 -22.46 -21.62 19.37
CA ALA A 71 -23.78 -21.62 18.74
C ALA A 71 -24.97 -21.62 19.73
N ALA A 72 -24.76 -21.91 21.01
CA ALA A 72 -25.82 -22.18 21.99
C ALA A 72 -26.86 -21.06 22.08
N ASP A 73 -26.43 -19.80 22.00
CA ASP A 73 -27.33 -18.64 22.08
C ASP A 73 -28.30 -18.57 20.89
N ALA A 74 -27.89 -19.04 19.71
CA ALA A 74 -28.74 -19.09 18.53
C ALA A 74 -29.59 -20.37 18.45
N VAL A 75 -29.08 -21.50 18.94
CA VAL A 75 -29.79 -22.78 18.87
C VAL A 75 -30.80 -22.94 20.02
N GLY A 76 -30.61 -22.28 21.16
CA GLY A 76 -31.53 -22.36 22.29
C GLY A 76 -31.25 -23.55 23.25
N PRO A 77 -32.19 -23.90 24.16
CA PRO A 77 -31.90 -24.65 25.38
C PRO A 77 -31.79 -26.18 25.18
N HIS A 78 -30.87 -26.63 24.32
CA HIS A 78 -30.67 -28.05 24.01
C HIS A 78 -29.37 -28.65 24.57
N GLU A 79 -28.73 -27.99 25.54
CA GLU A 79 -27.44 -28.42 26.11
C GLU A 79 -27.48 -29.87 26.61
N THR A 80 -28.57 -30.27 27.27
CA THR A 80 -28.74 -31.66 27.76
C THR A 80 -28.77 -32.67 26.61
N ALA A 81 -29.42 -32.34 25.48
CA ALA A 81 -29.52 -33.21 24.32
C ALA A 81 -28.17 -33.33 23.58
N VAL A 82 -27.43 -32.23 23.45
CA VAL A 82 -26.08 -32.23 22.86
C VAL A 82 -25.11 -33.04 23.71
N ARG A 83 -25.16 -32.89 25.05
CA ARG A 83 -24.38 -33.73 25.97
C ARG A 83 -24.73 -35.21 25.82
N ALA A 84 -26.02 -35.55 25.70
CA ALA A 84 -26.45 -36.93 25.48
C ALA A 84 -25.95 -37.51 24.15
N ALA A 85 -25.90 -36.72 23.08
CA ALA A 85 -25.35 -37.11 21.78
C ALA A 85 -23.82 -37.35 21.85
N ILE A 86 -23.09 -36.48 22.56
CA ILE A 86 -21.65 -36.64 22.84
C ILE A 86 -21.40 -37.92 23.67
N GLU A 87 -22.21 -38.19 24.69
CA GLU A 87 -22.10 -39.43 25.47
C GLU A 87 -22.43 -40.67 24.64
N ALA A 88 -23.39 -40.59 23.72
CA ALA A 88 -23.73 -41.69 22.81
C ALA A 88 -22.58 -42.02 21.86
N LEU A 89 -21.85 -41.01 21.37
CA LEU A 89 -20.60 -41.20 20.61
C LEU A 89 -19.54 -41.98 21.41
N GLY A 90 -19.42 -41.69 22.72
CA GLY A 90 -18.45 -42.34 23.60
C GLY A 90 -18.81 -43.77 24.04
N ARG A 91 -20.05 -44.24 23.83
CA ARG A 91 -20.51 -45.58 24.24
C ARG A 91 -20.15 -46.72 23.26
N GLY A 92 -19.42 -46.43 22.19
CA GLY A 92 -18.75 -47.40 21.32
C GLY A 92 -19.58 -47.89 20.13
N GLY A 93 -18.92 -48.02 18.98
CA GLY A 93 -19.40 -48.67 17.76
C GLY A 93 -18.23 -49.42 17.09
N ASP A 94 -18.44 -50.03 15.93
CA ASP A 94 -17.34 -50.66 15.20
C ASP A 94 -16.32 -49.61 14.72
N ALA A 95 -15.03 -49.92 14.84
CA ALA A 95 -13.97 -49.02 14.39
C ALA A 95 -14.09 -48.74 12.88
N PRO A 96 -14.20 -47.46 12.45
CA PRO A 96 -14.41 -47.16 11.05
C PRO A 96 -13.14 -47.44 10.24
N VAL A 97 -13.34 -47.72 8.95
CA VAL A 97 -12.26 -47.72 7.97
C VAL A 97 -11.87 -46.27 7.70
N LEU A 98 -10.59 -45.94 7.90
CA LEU A 98 -10.03 -44.63 7.60
C LEU A 98 -9.37 -44.66 6.21
N GLN A 99 -9.62 -43.62 5.42
CA GLN A 99 -9.06 -43.42 4.09
C GLN A 99 -8.88 -41.92 3.81
N ARG A 100 -8.18 -41.57 2.73
CA ARG A 100 -8.25 -40.19 2.21
C ARG A 100 -9.69 -39.91 1.76
N ILE A 101 -10.20 -38.76 2.15
CA ILE A 101 -11.54 -38.25 1.80
C ILE A 101 -11.40 -36.80 1.30
N HIS A 102 -12.47 -36.22 0.79
CA HIS A 102 -12.52 -34.81 0.37
C HIS A 102 -12.51 -33.87 1.58
N GLY A 103 -13.22 -34.21 2.67
CA GLY A 103 -13.12 -33.52 3.96
C GLY A 103 -14.00 -32.27 4.13
N ASP A 104 -14.43 -31.62 3.05
CA ASP A 104 -15.43 -30.54 3.00
C ASP A 104 -16.37 -30.70 1.80
N TYR A 105 -16.96 -31.88 1.67
CA TYR A 105 -17.76 -32.20 0.49
C TYR A 105 -19.20 -31.68 0.58
N HIS A 106 -19.59 -30.82 -0.35
CA HIS A 106 -20.94 -30.25 -0.46
C HIS A 106 -21.26 -29.88 -1.93
N LEU A 107 -22.51 -29.53 -2.24
CA LEU A 107 -22.96 -29.24 -3.62
C LEU A 107 -22.20 -28.09 -4.31
N GLY A 108 -21.65 -27.16 -3.54
CA GLY A 108 -20.82 -26.07 -4.07
C GLY A 108 -19.44 -26.53 -4.58
N GLN A 109 -19.03 -27.75 -4.25
CA GLN A 109 -17.80 -28.39 -4.71
C GLN A 109 -18.05 -29.41 -5.83
N VAL A 110 -19.19 -29.31 -6.51
CA VAL A 110 -19.61 -30.26 -7.55
C VAL A 110 -20.11 -29.54 -8.79
N LEU A 111 -19.57 -29.92 -9.94
CA LEU A 111 -20.06 -29.49 -11.25
C LEU A 111 -20.66 -30.68 -12.00
N ASP A 112 -21.80 -30.47 -12.66
CA ASP A 112 -22.29 -31.40 -13.68
C ASP A 112 -21.70 -31.02 -15.05
N SER A 113 -21.07 -31.97 -15.73
CA SER A 113 -20.55 -31.77 -17.08
C SER A 113 -21.27 -32.70 -18.06
N PRO A 114 -21.91 -32.16 -19.13
CA PRO A 114 -22.59 -32.98 -20.13
C PRO A 114 -21.71 -34.05 -20.80
N GLN A 115 -20.38 -33.85 -20.79
CA GLN A 115 -19.41 -34.74 -21.44
C GLN A 115 -18.68 -35.66 -20.46
N ARG A 116 -18.59 -35.29 -19.18
CA ARG A 116 -17.76 -35.97 -18.16
C ARG A 116 -18.56 -36.47 -16.95
N GLY A 117 -19.85 -36.15 -16.85
CA GLY A 117 -20.66 -36.38 -15.66
C GLY A 117 -20.22 -35.48 -14.50
N TRP A 118 -20.47 -35.94 -13.26
CA TRP A 118 -20.10 -35.22 -12.05
C TRP A 118 -18.58 -35.03 -11.92
N ILE A 119 -18.16 -33.79 -11.72
CA ILE A 119 -16.79 -33.38 -11.42
C ILE A 119 -16.78 -32.84 -10.00
N LEU A 120 -16.01 -33.51 -9.13
CA LEU A 120 -15.77 -33.07 -7.76
C LEU A 120 -14.54 -32.16 -7.75
N LEU A 121 -14.66 -31.00 -7.12
CA LEU A 121 -13.63 -29.98 -7.02
C LEU A 121 -12.93 -30.07 -5.66
N ASP A 122 -11.80 -29.38 -5.52
CA ASP A 122 -11.23 -28.96 -4.23
C ASP A 122 -11.09 -30.06 -3.14
N PHE A 123 -10.00 -30.85 -3.21
CA PHE A 123 -9.66 -31.83 -2.16
C PHE A 123 -8.87 -31.22 -0.98
N GLU A 124 -8.96 -29.90 -0.77
CA GLU A 124 -8.18 -29.19 0.24
C GLU A 124 -8.75 -29.34 1.66
N GLY A 125 -9.99 -29.82 1.83
CA GLY A 125 -10.64 -29.99 3.13
C GLY A 125 -11.15 -28.69 3.76
N GLU A 126 -11.75 -28.74 4.95
CA GLU A 126 -12.43 -27.58 5.56
C GLU A 126 -11.47 -26.37 5.78
N PRO A 127 -11.77 -25.17 5.23
CA PRO A 127 -10.87 -24.01 5.27
C PRO A 127 -10.51 -23.50 6.66
N LEU A 128 -11.35 -23.77 7.68
CA LEU A 128 -11.07 -23.39 9.07
C LEU A 128 -10.16 -24.38 9.81
N ARG A 129 -9.77 -25.50 9.19
CA ARG A 129 -8.84 -26.46 9.79
C ARG A 129 -7.40 -26.12 9.47
N PRO A 130 -6.41 -26.43 10.34
CA PRO A 130 -5.00 -26.34 9.99
C PRO A 130 -4.66 -27.27 8.80
N VAL A 131 -3.79 -26.82 7.89
CA VAL A 131 -3.40 -27.57 6.67
C VAL A 131 -2.92 -29.00 6.99
N ALA A 132 -2.19 -29.17 8.09
CA ALA A 132 -1.68 -30.47 8.54
C ALA A 132 -2.78 -31.49 8.91
N GLU A 133 -3.98 -31.01 9.28
CA GLU A 133 -5.13 -31.86 9.61
C GLU A 133 -5.96 -32.21 8.37
N ARG A 134 -5.92 -31.37 7.33
CA ARG A 134 -6.78 -31.52 6.14
C ARG A 134 -6.43 -32.71 5.27
N SER A 135 -5.21 -33.26 5.39
CA SER A 135 -4.74 -34.43 4.62
C SER A 135 -4.82 -35.75 5.37
N LEU A 136 -5.21 -35.75 6.66
CA LEU A 136 -5.25 -36.97 7.47
C LEU A 136 -6.36 -37.93 7.01
N PRO A 137 -6.13 -39.26 7.04
CA PRO A 137 -7.18 -40.22 6.77
C PRO A 137 -8.34 -40.10 7.78
N ASP A 138 -9.57 -40.06 7.28
CA ASP A 138 -10.79 -39.94 8.08
C ASP A 138 -11.86 -40.92 7.54
N THR A 139 -13.01 -40.97 8.17
CA THR A 139 -14.12 -41.82 7.76
C THR A 139 -14.79 -41.28 6.49
N PRO A 140 -15.03 -42.13 5.46
CA PRO A 140 -15.81 -41.75 4.27
C PRO A 140 -17.21 -41.23 4.61
N LEU A 141 -17.72 -41.58 5.79
CA LEU A 141 -19.00 -41.13 6.30
C LEU A 141 -19.08 -39.60 6.44
N ARG A 142 -17.93 -38.93 6.65
CA ARG A 142 -17.86 -37.47 6.74
C ARG A 142 -18.32 -36.79 5.44
N ASP A 143 -17.82 -37.23 4.30
CA ASP A 143 -18.20 -36.68 2.99
C ASP A 143 -19.67 -36.99 2.66
N VAL A 144 -20.13 -38.19 3.02
CA VAL A 144 -21.55 -38.58 2.87
C VAL A 144 -22.45 -37.65 3.68
N VAL A 145 -22.14 -37.42 4.97
CA VAL A 145 -22.87 -36.50 5.83
C VAL A 145 -22.82 -35.07 5.30
N GLY A 146 -21.66 -34.60 4.83
CA GLY A 146 -21.49 -33.28 4.23
C GLY A 146 -22.41 -33.04 3.03
N MET A 147 -22.52 -34.03 2.14
CA MET A 147 -23.40 -33.93 0.98
C MET A 147 -24.90 -33.99 1.37
N LEU A 148 -25.27 -34.88 2.29
CA LEU A 148 -26.65 -34.95 2.80
C LEU A 148 -27.05 -33.63 3.49
N ARG A 149 -26.12 -33.03 4.24
CA ARG A 149 -26.29 -31.69 4.80
C ARG A 149 -26.47 -30.65 3.71
N SER A 150 -25.73 -30.74 2.62
CA SER A 150 -25.87 -29.81 1.51
C SER A 150 -27.26 -29.88 0.84
N PHE A 151 -27.89 -31.06 0.74
CA PHE A 151 -29.28 -31.19 0.29
C PHE A 151 -30.29 -30.59 1.29
N ASP A 152 -30.07 -30.80 2.58
CA ASP A 152 -30.89 -30.22 3.65
C ASP A 152 -30.79 -28.69 3.65
N TYR A 153 -29.57 -28.18 3.46
CA TYR A 153 -29.29 -26.76 3.38
C TYR A 153 -29.89 -26.13 2.09
N ALA A 154 -29.82 -26.81 0.94
CA ALA A 154 -30.47 -26.36 -0.29
C ALA A 154 -32.01 -26.29 -0.15
N GLY A 155 -32.59 -27.25 0.59
CA GLY A 155 -34.00 -27.22 0.97
C GLY A 155 -34.33 -26.04 1.88
N GLY A 156 -33.57 -25.83 2.95
CA GLY A 156 -33.75 -24.67 3.84
C GLY A 156 -33.64 -23.34 3.09
N PHE A 157 -32.70 -23.21 2.17
CA PHE A 157 -32.57 -22.05 1.29
C PHE A 157 -33.80 -21.85 0.41
N ALA A 158 -34.38 -22.92 -0.17
CA ALA A 158 -35.60 -22.82 -0.95
C ALA A 158 -36.78 -22.31 -0.10
N VAL A 159 -36.90 -22.74 1.17
CA VAL A 159 -37.92 -22.26 2.12
C VAL A 159 -37.74 -20.77 2.42
N LEU A 160 -36.51 -20.32 2.70
CA LEU A 160 -36.22 -18.88 2.85
C LEU A 160 -36.61 -18.07 1.61
N ASN A 161 -36.61 -18.68 0.43
CA ASN A 161 -36.98 -18.07 -0.85
C ASN A 161 -38.43 -18.34 -1.27
N GLY A 162 -39.31 -18.65 -0.32
CA GLY A 162 -40.75 -18.72 -0.49
C GLY A 162 -41.29 -20.07 -0.99
N ALA A 163 -40.50 -21.14 -0.95
CA ALA A 163 -40.99 -22.50 -1.22
C ALA A 163 -41.78 -23.06 -0.02
N ASP A 164 -42.73 -23.96 -0.31
CA ASP A 164 -43.53 -24.62 0.71
C ASP A 164 -42.64 -25.52 1.61
N PRO A 165 -42.65 -25.36 2.96
CA PRO A 165 -41.79 -26.12 3.85
C PRO A 165 -42.04 -27.63 3.83
N ASP A 166 -43.30 -28.09 3.71
CA ASP A 166 -43.63 -29.52 3.68
C ASP A 166 -43.14 -30.18 2.39
N ARG A 167 -43.37 -29.53 1.26
CA ARG A 167 -42.88 -29.98 -0.05
C ARG A 167 -41.36 -30.03 -0.08
N THR A 168 -40.70 -29.04 0.50
CA THR A 168 -39.24 -28.97 0.50
C THR A 168 -38.62 -30.01 1.42
N ARG A 169 -39.22 -30.29 2.58
CA ARG A 169 -38.84 -31.42 3.43
C ARG A 169 -38.97 -32.76 2.70
N ALA A 170 -40.08 -32.97 1.99
CA ALA A 170 -40.25 -34.18 1.19
C ALA A 170 -39.20 -34.30 0.08
N TRP A 171 -38.85 -33.18 -0.57
CA TRP A 171 -37.79 -33.12 -1.58
C TRP A 171 -36.40 -33.45 -1.01
N THR A 172 -36.04 -32.87 0.14
CA THR A 172 -34.76 -33.16 0.81
C THR A 172 -34.65 -34.62 1.19
N SER A 173 -35.74 -35.22 1.72
CA SER A 173 -35.77 -36.64 2.07
C SER A 173 -35.55 -37.52 0.84
N THR A 174 -36.30 -37.30 -0.25
CA THR A 174 -36.18 -38.13 -1.44
C THR A 174 -34.84 -37.96 -2.17
N ALA A 175 -34.27 -36.76 -2.19
CA ALA A 175 -32.92 -36.53 -2.72
C ALA A 175 -31.84 -37.23 -1.88
N SER A 176 -31.96 -37.17 -0.55
CA SER A 176 -31.05 -37.84 0.39
C SER A 176 -31.11 -39.36 0.25
N ASP A 177 -32.31 -39.94 0.18
CA ASP A 177 -32.52 -41.37 -0.01
C ASP A 177 -31.93 -41.84 -1.35
N ALA A 178 -32.18 -41.09 -2.42
CA ALA A 178 -31.65 -41.41 -3.75
C ALA A 178 -30.11 -41.34 -3.79
N PHE A 179 -29.50 -40.34 -3.13
CA PHE A 179 -28.04 -40.26 -2.99
C PHE A 179 -27.46 -41.45 -2.23
N LEU A 180 -28.07 -41.84 -1.11
CA LEU A 180 -27.64 -42.99 -0.32
C LEU A 180 -27.78 -44.31 -1.10
N ASP A 181 -28.86 -44.48 -1.85
CA ASP A 181 -29.06 -45.63 -2.74
C ASP A 181 -28.00 -45.69 -3.86
N GLY A 182 -27.68 -44.54 -4.45
CA GLY A 182 -26.61 -44.41 -5.44
C GLY A 182 -25.23 -44.75 -4.86
N TYR A 183 -24.91 -44.20 -3.69
CA TYR A 183 -23.67 -44.47 -2.99
C TYR A 183 -23.54 -45.95 -2.63
N ARG A 184 -24.60 -46.57 -2.11
CA ARG A 184 -24.65 -48.00 -1.74
C ARG A 184 -24.45 -48.92 -2.94
N ARG A 185 -25.00 -48.60 -4.11
CA ARG A 185 -24.85 -49.44 -5.32
C ARG A 185 -23.39 -49.63 -5.74
N ILE A 186 -22.53 -48.65 -5.48
CA ILE A 186 -21.10 -48.71 -5.80
C ILE A 186 -20.26 -49.13 -4.59
N SER A 187 -20.54 -48.62 -3.39
CA SER A 187 -19.74 -48.91 -2.19
C SER A 187 -20.02 -50.30 -1.62
N GLY A 188 -21.22 -50.86 -1.86
CA GLY A 188 -21.69 -52.12 -1.27
C GLY A 188 -22.07 -52.02 0.20
N THR A 189 -21.92 -50.85 0.83
CA THR A 189 -22.14 -50.66 2.27
C THR A 189 -23.38 -49.78 2.50
N PRO A 190 -24.42 -50.27 3.21
CA PRO A 190 -25.51 -49.41 3.64
C PRO A 190 -25.01 -48.41 4.69
N ILE A 191 -25.50 -47.17 4.63
CA ILE A 191 -25.20 -46.14 5.63
C ILE A 191 -26.28 -46.15 6.70
N ASP A 192 -25.89 -46.32 7.96
CA ASP A 192 -26.78 -46.21 9.10
C ASP A 192 -26.85 -44.74 9.57
N THR A 193 -27.92 -44.04 9.18
CA THR A 193 -28.17 -42.63 9.52
C THR A 193 -28.53 -42.42 10.99
N GLU A 194 -28.85 -43.49 11.72
CA GLU A 194 -29.20 -43.45 13.13
C GLU A 194 -28.01 -43.79 14.03
N SER A 195 -26.88 -44.20 13.44
CA SER A 195 -25.68 -44.53 14.20
C SER A 195 -25.13 -43.31 14.97
N PRO A 196 -24.61 -43.48 16.20
CA PRO A 196 -24.05 -42.37 16.96
C PRO A 196 -22.99 -41.58 16.20
N LEU A 197 -22.16 -42.26 15.39
CA LEU A 197 -21.12 -41.62 14.56
C LEU A 197 -21.73 -40.75 13.46
N PHE A 198 -22.80 -41.21 12.79
CA PHE A 198 -23.50 -40.40 11.78
C PHE A 198 -24.12 -39.16 12.41
N VAL A 199 -24.87 -39.33 13.50
CA VAL A 199 -25.53 -38.23 14.22
C VAL A 199 -24.49 -37.24 14.73
N GLY A 200 -23.35 -37.72 15.23
CA GLY A 200 -22.24 -36.89 15.65
C GLY A 200 -21.64 -36.06 14.53
N LEU A 201 -21.32 -36.67 13.38
CA LEU A 201 -20.82 -35.94 12.21
C LEU A 201 -21.85 -34.95 11.67
N TRP A 202 -23.13 -35.29 11.71
CA TRP A 202 -24.22 -34.41 11.31
C TRP A 202 -24.29 -33.18 12.23
N LEU A 203 -24.20 -33.38 13.55
CA LEU A 203 -24.16 -32.29 14.53
C LEU A 203 -22.90 -31.42 14.43
N ASP A 204 -21.73 -32.03 14.17
CA ASP A 204 -20.46 -31.33 13.93
C ASP A 204 -20.59 -30.34 12.77
N LYS A 205 -21.08 -30.82 11.61
CA LYS A 205 -21.32 -29.96 10.44
C LYS A 205 -22.41 -28.91 10.70
N ALA A 206 -23.48 -29.29 11.41
CA ALA A 206 -24.57 -28.39 11.74
C ALA A 206 -24.17 -27.17 12.56
N LEU A 207 -23.48 -27.44 13.66
CA LEU A 207 -23.10 -26.42 14.62
C LEU A 207 -22.03 -25.53 14.02
N TYR A 208 -21.12 -26.12 13.23
CA TYR A 208 -20.20 -25.37 12.40
C TYR A 208 -20.93 -24.40 11.45
N GLU A 209 -21.96 -24.86 10.74
CA GLU A 209 -22.78 -24.01 9.87
C GLU A 209 -23.49 -22.90 10.66
N VAL A 210 -24.01 -23.17 11.87
CA VAL A 210 -24.60 -22.12 12.73
C VAL A 210 -23.56 -21.04 13.06
N VAL A 211 -22.37 -21.44 13.52
CA VAL A 211 -21.27 -20.52 13.84
C VAL A 211 -20.86 -19.72 12.60
N TYR A 212 -20.80 -20.37 11.44
CA TYR A 212 -20.46 -19.73 10.18
C TYR A 212 -21.52 -18.71 9.75
N GLU A 213 -22.81 -19.06 9.77
CA GLU A 213 -23.88 -18.16 9.35
C GLU A 213 -24.08 -16.99 10.34
N GLN A 214 -23.88 -17.22 11.64
CA GLN A 214 -23.87 -16.13 12.65
C GLN A 214 -22.86 -15.03 12.29
N ARG A 215 -21.70 -15.42 11.76
CA ARG A 215 -20.59 -14.51 11.45
C ARG A 215 -20.73 -13.88 10.05
N ASN A 216 -21.35 -14.60 9.10
CA ASN A 216 -21.30 -14.22 7.69
C ASN A 216 -22.66 -13.89 7.06
N ARG A 217 -23.75 -14.58 7.44
CA ARG A 217 -25.11 -14.37 6.89
C ARG A 217 -26.20 -14.64 7.95
N PRO A 218 -26.41 -13.72 8.90
CA PRO A 218 -27.33 -13.94 10.02
C PRO A 218 -28.76 -14.28 9.60
N ASP A 219 -29.21 -13.79 8.44
CA ASP A 219 -30.55 -14.06 7.90
C ASP A 219 -30.78 -15.54 7.52
N TRP A 220 -29.70 -16.33 7.41
CA TRP A 220 -29.76 -17.73 6.99
C TRP A 220 -29.61 -18.71 8.16
N ILE A 221 -29.36 -18.19 9.37
CA ILE A 221 -29.07 -18.98 10.57
C ILE A 221 -30.15 -20.01 10.91
N ALA A 222 -31.41 -19.73 10.55
CA ALA A 222 -32.53 -20.63 10.80
C ALA A 222 -32.36 -21.99 10.11
N VAL A 223 -31.69 -22.04 8.95
CA VAL A 223 -31.48 -23.28 8.18
C VAL A 223 -30.64 -24.30 8.95
N PRO A 224 -29.39 -23.99 9.38
CA PRO A 224 -28.61 -24.93 10.17
C PRO A 224 -29.15 -25.13 11.59
N VAL A 225 -29.79 -24.12 12.21
CA VAL A 225 -30.43 -24.26 13.54
C VAL A 225 -31.54 -25.31 13.51
N ASP A 226 -32.45 -25.27 12.53
CA ASP A 226 -33.51 -26.27 12.37
C ASP A 226 -32.95 -27.68 12.18
N ALA A 227 -31.80 -27.80 11.51
CA ALA A 227 -31.13 -29.07 11.29
C ALA A 227 -30.43 -29.60 12.56
N VAL A 228 -29.94 -28.72 13.44
CA VAL A 228 -29.50 -29.09 14.80
C VAL A 228 -30.69 -29.61 15.61
N HIS A 229 -31.82 -28.88 15.62
CA HIS A 229 -33.01 -29.32 16.33
C HIS A 229 -33.48 -30.71 15.89
N ARG A 230 -33.57 -30.97 14.57
CA ARG A 230 -33.97 -32.28 14.05
C ARG A 230 -33.04 -33.41 14.52
N ALA A 231 -31.72 -33.18 14.48
CA ALA A 231 -30.73 -34.17 14.90
C ALA A 231 -30.78 -34.48 16.40
N LEU A 232 -31.19 -33.51 17.22
CA LEU A 232 -31.33 -33.66 18.68
C LEU A 232 -32.70 -34.24 19.11
N HIS A 233 -33.67 -34.35 18.19
CA HIS A 233 -35.04 -34.83 18.45
C HIS A 233 -35.36 -36.18 17.80
N VAL A 234 -34.34 -36.94 17.39
CA VAL A 234 -34.48 -38.31 16.87
C VAL A 234 -34.99 -39.22 18.00
N GLY A 235 -36.32 -39.28 18.14
CA GLY A 235 -37.02 -40.01 19.21
C GLY A 235 -38.49 -39.63 19.42
N ASP A 236 -38.94 -38.43 19.00
CA ASP A 236 -40.30 -37.93 19.28
C ASP A 236 -41.32 -38.09 18.14
N HIS A 237 -41.03 -38.88 17.10
CA HIS A 237 -42.03 -39.24 16.08
C HIS A 237 -42.95 -40.37 16.55
N ALA A 238 -43.81 -40.07 17.54
CA ALA A 238 -45.05 -40.79 17.77
C ALA A 238 -46.24 -39.80 17.68
N SER A 239 -47.24 -40.19 16.88
CA SER A 239 -48.47 -39.48 16.47
C SER A 239 -49.09 -38.46 17.44
N PRO A 240 -49.80 -37.44 16.91
CA PRO A 240 -50.19 -36.23 17.66
C PRO A 240 -51.45 -36.42 18.52
N PRO A 241 -51.62 -35.69 19.64
CA PRO A 241 -52.93 -35.42 20.19
C PRO A 241 -53.53 -34.12 19.60
N ALA A 242 -54.86 -34.16 19.49
CA ALA A 242 -55.76 -33.22 18.84
C ALA A 242 -55.76 -31.78 19.42
N PRO A 243 -56.30 -30.77 18.68
CA PRO A 243 -56.18 -29.38 19.06
C PRO A 243 -57.23 -28.97 20.10
N SER A 244 -56.82 -28.19 21.12
CA SER A 244 -57.76 -27.46 21.97
C SER A 244 -57.46 -25.95 22.00
N LYS A 245 -58.43 -25.25 21.41
CA LYS A 245 -58.93 -23.88 21.59
C LYS A 245 -58.33 -22.97 22.68
N LYS A 246 -57.90 -21.79 22.17
CA LYS A 246 -58.31 -20.40 22.51
C LYS A 246 -58.10 -19.80 23.92
N GLU A 247 -57.75 -18.50 23.83
CA GLU A 247 -57.90 -17.38 24.79
C GLU A 247 -56.88 -17.38 25.95
N GLY A 248 -56.18 -16.30 26.29
CA GLY A 248 -56.20 -14.89 25.91
C GLY A 248 -55.55 -14.10 27.06
N SER A 249 -55.11 -12.86 26.76
CA SER A 249 -54.82 -11.77 27.72
C SER A 249 -53.39 -11.57 28.26
N SER A 250 -52.73 -10.53 27.71
CA SER A 250 -52.30 -9.29 28.39
C SER A 250 -51.47 -9.35 29.69
N MET A 251 -50.25 -8.80 29.67
CA MET A 251 -49.90 -7.49 30.27
C MET A 251 -48.37 -7.28 30.46
N ILE A 252 -47.91 -6.16 29.90
CA ILE A 252 -46.91 -5.17 30.39
C ILE A 252 -46.10 -5.50 31.66
N ARG A 253 -44.74 -5.47 31.56
CA ARG A 253 -43.82 -4.53 32.29
C ARG A 253 -42.35 -4.98 32.27
N LYS A 254 -41.48 -4.11 31.74
CA LYS A 254 -40.05 -3.90 32.12
C LYS A 254 -39.99 -3.20 33.50
N PRO A 255 -38.80 -2.91 34.10
CA PRO A 255 -37.50 -3.61 34.14
C PRO A 255 -36.86 -3.60 35.57
N ARG A 256 -35.74 -4.31 35.80
CA ARG A 256 -34.45 -3.73 36.31
C ARG A 256 -33.45 -4.75 36.90
N SER A 257 -32.19 -4.53 36.48
CA SER A 257 -30.89 -4.58 37.18
C SER A 257 -30.50 -5.73 38.13
N ARG A 258 -29.29 -6.25 37.94
CA ARG A 258 -28.45 -6.75 39.04
C ARG A 258 -27.00 -6.29 38.92
N THR A 259 -26.53 -5.74 40.03
CA THR A 259 -25.17 -5.43 40.45
C THR A 259 -24.57 -6.62 41.21
N GLY A 260 -23.22 -6.74 41.15
CA GLY A 260 -22.31 -7.24 42.20
C GLY A 260 -22.42 -8.71 42.64
N THR A 261 -21.38 -9.45 43.03
CA THR A 261 -19.98 -9.17 43.41
C THR A 261 -19.27 -10.52 43.65
N SER A 262 -17.98 -10.59 43.30
CA SER A 262 -16.86 -11.26 44.01
C SER A 262 -17.03 -12.66 44.64
N ARG A 263 -16.10 -13.58 44.30
CA ARG A 263 -15.34 -14.38 45.30
C ARG A 263 -14.18 -15.21 44.69
N THR A 264 -12.96 -14.87 45.14
CA THR A 264 -11.86 -15.73 45.64
C THR A 264 -11.44 -17.03 44.93
N GLU A 265 -10.15 -17.08 44.59
CA GLU A 265 -9.30 -18.23 44.22
C GLU A 265 -9.24 -19.35 45.28
N PRO A 266 -8.78 -20.54 44.86
CA PRO A 266 -7.51 -21.04 45.40
C PRO A 266 -6.51 -21.54 44.35
N THR A 267 -5.25 -21.42 44.75
CA THR A 267 -3.93 -21.79 44.20
C THR A 267 -3.77 -23.19 43.58
N LEU A 268 -2.94 -23.27 42.52
CA LEU A 268 -2.31 -24.50 41.99
C LEU A 268 -0.79 -24.32 41.83
N GLU A 269 -0.08 -25.41 42.10
CA GLU A 269 1.38 -25.54 42.27
C GLU A 269 2.22 -25.26 41.02
N ALA A 270 3.46 -24.83 41.26
CA ALA A 270 4.47 -24.47 40.27
C ALA A 270 5.15 -25.69 39.61
N ALA A 271 5.33 -25.62 38.29
CA ALA A 271 6.18 -26.52 37.50
C ALA A 271 7.62 -25.97 37.38
N PRO A 272 8.65 -26.81 37.22
CA PRO A 272 10.06 -26.42 37.37
C PRO A 272 10.62 -25.69 36.13
N ALA A 273 11.58 -24.80 36.40
CA ALA A 273 12.27 -23.97 35.41
C ALA A 273 13.24 -24.78 34.49
N PRO A 274 13.44 -24.37 33.23
CA PRO A 274 14.39 -25.01 32.33
C PRO A 274 15.84 -24.56 32.60
N GLU A 275 16.80 -25.49 32.43
CA GLU A 275 18.24 -25.29 32.63
C GLU A 275 18.88 -24.34 31.59
N PRO A 276 19.97 -23.62 31.96
CA PRO A 276 20.64 -22.67 31.08
C PRO A 276 21.57 -23.35 30.07
N ALA A 277 21.57 -22.83 28.84
CA ALA A 277 22.44 -23.26 27.75
C ALA A 277 23.94 -22.98 28.02
N PRO A 278 24.86 -23.80 27.46
CA PRO A 278 26.30 -23.66 27.67
C PRO A 278 26.89 -22.44 26.92
N PRO A 279 27.98 -21.83 27.44
CA PRO A 279 28.55 -20.61 26.89
C PRO A 279 29.33 -20.84 25.58
N ALA A 280 29.20 -19.88 24.66
CA ALA A 280 29.92 -19.82 23.39
C ALA A 280 31.44 -19.61 23.58
N PRO A 281 32.28 -20.14 22.68
CA PRO A 281 33.74 -19.99 22.77
C PRO A 281 34.22 -18.58 22.41
N GLU A 282 35.23 -18.09 23.14
CA GLU A 282 35.85 -16.76 22.96
C GLU A 282 36.45 -16.53 21.56
N PRO A 283 36.41 -15.30 21.04
CA PRO A 283 37.04 -14.95 19.77
C PRO A 283 38.57 -14.91 19.89
N ALA A 284 39.24 -15.55 18.94
CA ALA A 284 40.69 -15.56 18.82
C ALA A 284 41.26 -14.15 18.50
N LYS A 285 42.40 -13.82 19.12
CA LYS A 285 43.16 -12.59 18.90
C LYS A 285 43.60 -12.43 17.43
N PRO A 286 43.61 -11.20 16.87
CA PRO A 286 44.16 -10.96 15.54
C PRO A 286 45.69 -11.09 15.54
N ALA A 287 46.21 -11.81 14.55
CA ALA A 287 47.63 -11.86 14.24
C ALA A 287 48.06 -10.58 13.49
N PRO A 288 49.35 -10.18 13.59
CA PRO A 288 49.80 -8.83 13.21
C PRO A 288 49.99 -8.67 11.70
N GLU A 289 49.77 -7.44 11.22
CA GLU A 289 50.10 -6.97 9.87
C GLU A 289 51.54 -7.30 9.45
N PRO A 290 51.77 -7.73 8.19
CA PRO A 290 53.08 -7.61 7.57
C PRO A 290 53.24 -6.23 6.93
N ALA A 291 54.38 -5.64 7.26
CA ALA A 291 54.88 -4.35 6.81
C ALA A 291 54.99 -4.19 5.28
N LYS A 292 54.78 -2.95 4.83
CA LYS A 292 55.26 -2.43 3.54
C LYS A 292 56.78 -2.63 3.39
N PRO A 293 57.27 -2.92 2.18
CA PRO A 293 58.52 -2.36 1.70
C PRO A 293 58.27 -1.25 0.68
N ALA A 294 59.11 -0.24 0.81
CA ALA A 294 59.13 0.99 0.06
C ALA A 294 59.93 0.87 -1.25
N SER A 295 59.78 1.93 -2.06
CA SER A 295 60.79 2.54 -2.93
C SER A 295 61.07 1.84 -4.27
N ALA A 296 61.45 2.51 -5.35
CA ALA A 296 61.44 3.92 -5.77
C ALA A 296 62.13 3.97 -7.15
N LYS A 297 61.70 4.89 -8.02
CA LYS A 297 62.50 5.57 -9.09
C LYS A 297 63.06 4.62 -10.19
N ALA A 298 63.36 5.03 -11.43
CA ALA A 298 63.63 6.32 -12.07
C ALA A 298 63.41 6.12 -13.60
N ALA A 299 62.79 7.04 -14.32
CA ALA A 299 63.42 8.15 -15.06
C ALA A 299 63.66 7.90 -16.57
N ARG A 300 63.13 8.83 -17.39
CA ARG A 300 63.79 9.54 -18.51
C ARG A 300 62.74 10.48 -19.14
N ALA A 301 62.77 11.78 -18.88
CA ALA A 301 63.56 12.81 -19.57
C ALA A 301 63.21 13.00 -21.05
N SER A 302 62.51 14.09 -21.39
CA SER A 302 63.00 15.10 -22.34
C SER A 302 62.06 16.33 -22.42
N ALA A 303 62.67 17.51 -22.41
CA ALA A 303 62.11 18.81 -22.79
C ALA A 303 61.73 18.81 -24.29
N GLY A 304 60.85 19.63 -24.85
CA GLY A 304 60.34 20.95 -24.48
C GLY A 304 60.53 21.88 -25.68
N THR A 305 59.47 22.21 -26.42
CA THR A 305 59.26 23.33 -27.38
C THR A 305 57.91 23.05 -28.07
N SER A 306 57.03 23.97 -28.49
CA SER A 306 57.09 25.40 -28.78
C SER A 306 55.63 25.92 -28.80
N ALA A 307 55.44 27.20 -28.48
CA ALA A 307 54.14 27.87 -28.34
C ALA A 307 53.62 28.49 -29.64
N ARG A 308 52.26 28.55 -29.75
CA ARG A 308 51.41 29.58 -30.40
C ARG A 308 51.51 29.76 -31.94
N PRO A 309 50.61 30.55 -32.61
CA PRO A 309 49.34 31.19 -32.16
C PRO A 309 48.14 31.18 -33.17
N ALA A 310 46.96 31.56 -32.64
CA ALA A 310 45.93 32.51 -33.13
C ALA A 310 45.36 32.49 -34.57
N THR A 311 44.04 32.72 -34.67
CA THR A 311 43.32 33.82 -35.40
C THR A 311 41.80 33.64 -35.23
N SER A 312 41.06 34.55 -34.57
CA SER A 312 40.36 35.76 -35.07
C SER A 312 39.12 35.45 -35.94
N ALA A 313 37.88 35.67 -35.49
CA ALA A 313 37.13 36.94 -35.44
C ALA A 313 36.51 37.39 -36.79
N ARG A 314 35.15 37.48 -36.79
CA ARG A 314 34.17 38.34 -37.53
C ARG A 314 34.47 38.91 -38.94
N PRO A 315 33.42 39.12 -39.75
CA PRO A 315 32.88 40.50 -39.99
C PRO A 315 31.33 40.55 -39.94
N ALA A 316 30.65 41.58 -39.40
CA ALA A 316 30.43 42.97 -39.86
C ALA A 316 29.61 43.05 -41.18
N GLY A 317 28.58 43.88 -41.40
CA GLY A 317 27.94 45.00 -40.69
C GLY A 317 26.62 45.37 -41.44
N THR A 318 25.59 45.88 -40.75
CA THR A 318 25.12 47.29 -40.70
C THR A 318 24.58 47.93 -41.99
N SER A 319 23.26 48.20 -42.02
CA SER A 319 22.57 49.38 -42.61
C SER A 319 21.07 49.30 -42.23
N ALA A 320 20.59 50.02 -41.20
CA ALA A 320 20.03 51.39 -41.22
C ALA A 320 18.60 51.52 -41.84
N GLU A 321 17.60 51.63 -40.95
CA GLU A 321 16.38 52.51 -40.87
C GLU A 321 15.66 53.08 -42.14
N PRO A 322 14.39 53.59 -42.10
CA PRO A 322 13.52 53.97 -40.94
C PRO A 322 12.00 53.63 -41.06
N ALA A 323 11.24 54.11 -40.05
CA ALA A 323 9.79 54.44 -39.96
C ALA A 323 8.91 53.44 -39.17
N ALA A 324 8.67 53.66 -37.86
CA ALA A 324 7.66 54.55 -37.25
C ALA A 324 6.21 54.04 -37.36
N THR A 325 5.61 53.55 -36.25
CA THR A 325 4.51 54.21 -35.50
C THR A 325 3.90 53.29 -34.42
N SER A 326 3.93 53.80 -33.18
CA SER A 326 2.94 53.76 -32.09
C SER A 326 1.98 52.57 -31.84
N ALA A 327 2.03 52.14 -30.57
CA ALA A 327 0.90 52.02 -29.62
C ALA A 327 0.12 50.70 -29.46
N ARG A 328 0.02 50.32 -28.17
CA ARG A 328 -0.89 49.37 -27.51
C ARG A 328 -2.37 49.59 -27.86
N PRO A 329 -3.22 48.57 -27.61
CA PRO A 329 -4.36 48.76 -26.69
C PRO A 329 -4.49 47.55 -25.71
N ALA A 330 -4.69 47.71 -24.40
CA ALA A 330 -5.82 48.27 -23.64
C ALA A 330 -7.13 47.47 -23.82
N ALA A 331 -7.50 46.77 -22.74
CA ALA A 331 -8.78 46.10 -22.53
C ALA A 331 -9.89 47.11 -22.23
N ALA A 332 -11.11 46.84 -22.73
CA ALA A 332 -12.35 47.39 -22.20
C ALA A 332 -13.53 46.49 -22.56
N SER A 333 -14.41 46.35 -21.57
CA SER A 333 -15.72 45.71 -21.53
C SER A 333 -16.70 46.18 -22.61
N ALA A 334 -17.55 45.26 -23.08
CA ALA A 334 -18.82 45.59 -23.74
C ALA A 334 -19.95 44.77 -23.09
N THR A 335 -20.95 45.50 -22.61
CA THR A 335 -22.27 45.05 -22.17
C THR A 335 -23.16 44.65 -23.37
N PRO A 336 -24.23 43.87 -23.14
CA PRO A 336 -25.41 43.91 -24.00
C PRO A 336 -26.64 44.43 -23.23
N ASP A 337 -27.35 45.38 -23.86
CA ASP A 337 -28.65 45.92 -23.43
C ASP A 337 -29.83 45.23 -24.16
N ASP A 338 -30.88 45.02 -23.37
CA ASP A 338 -32.34 45.05 -23.61
C ASP A 338 -33.08 44.11 -24.58
N ALA A 339 -33.98 43.31 -23.99
CA ALA A 339 -35.42 43.26 -24.34
C ALA A 339 -36.27 42.58 -23.23
N SER A 340 -37.33 43.28 -22.84
CA SER A 340 -38.35 43.05 -21.80
C SER A 340 -39.21 41.78 -21.91
N ALA A 341 -39.71 41.24 -20.78
CA ALA A 341 -41.14 41.33 -20.36
C ALA A 341 -41.50 40.44 -19.14
N ASP A 342 -42.35 41.03 -18.28
CA ASP A 342 -43.36 40.46 -17.36
C ASP A 342 -43.01 40.01 -15.92
N LEU A 343 -43.46 40.86 -14.98
CA LEU A 343 -43.70 40.66 -13.54
C LEU A 343 -45.07 39.95 -13.30
N PRO A 344 -45.35 39.45 -12.08
CA PRO A 344 -45.97 40.32 -11.07
C PRO A 344 -45.38 40.24 -9.65
N ASP A 345 -45.11 41.45 -9.15
CA ASP A 345 -45.12 42.02 -7.80
C ASP A 345 -45.90 41.29 -6.69
N ILE A 346 -45.31 41.14 -5.49
CA ILE A 346 -45.97 41.44 -4.19
C ILE A 346 -44.95 41.90 -3.11
N SER A 347 -45.00 43.21 -2.84
CA SER A 347 -44.91 44.02 -1.61
C SER A 347 -43.71 43.99 -0.61
N PRO A 348 -43.32 45.17 -0.07
CA PRO A 348 -42.12 45.38 0.75
C PRO A 348 -42.46 45.51 2.24
N GLU A 349 -42.79 44.41 2.91
CA GLU A 349 -43.20 44.42 4.33
C GLU A 349 -42.47 43.42 5.24
N ALA A 350 -41.31 42.87 4.85
CA ALA A 350 -40.65 41.83 5.67
C ALA A 350 -39.12 41.88 5.75
N ARG A 351 -38.47 43.05 5.74
CA ARG A 351 -37.04 43.19 6.12
C ARG A 351 -36.68 44.47 6.89
N ALA A 352 -37.51 44.85 7.87
CA ALA A 352 -37.14 45.86 8.85
C ALA A 352 -37.63 45.49 10.26
N GLN A 353 -36.82 44.73 10.99
CA GLN A 353 -36.93 44.65 12.45
C GLN A 353 -35.57 44.24 13.06
N ALA A 354 -34.73 45.24 13.34
CA ALA A 354 -33.82 45.29 14.50
C ALA A 354 -33.02 46.60 14.50
N ALA A 355 -33.69 47.75 14.56
CA ALA A 355 -33.05 48.99 15.01
C ALA A 355 -34.15 49.97 15.48
N ASN A 356 -34.33 50.06 16.79
CA ASN A 356 -34.97 51.21 17.42
C ASN A 356 -34.45 51.29 18.86
N LEU A 357 -33.74 52.37 19.16
CA LEU A 357 -34.16 53.36 20.15
C LEU A 357 -33.16 54.52 20.12
N ASN A 358 -33.59 55.59 19.45
CA ASN A 358 -33.04 56.93 19.61
C ASN A 358 -33.92 57.66 20.65
N VAL A 359 -33.33 58.42 21.57
CA VAL A 359 -34.05 59.48 22.29
C VAL A 359 -33.28 60.79 22.15
N SER A 360 -33.83 61.64 21.28
CA SER A 360 -33.96 63.10 21.30
C SER A 360 -33.00 63.94 22.17
N THR A 361 -32.38 64.96 21.56
CA THR A 361 -32.78 66.37 21.73
C THR A 361 -32.02 67.28 20.77
N GLY A 362 -32.69 68.35 20.33
CA GLY A 362 -32.19 69.33 19.36
C GLY A 362 -31.48 70.54 19.99
N ALA A 363 -30.53 71.06 19.20
CA ALA A 363 -30.08 72.44 19.01
C ALA A 363 -29.90 73.40 20.22
N VAL A 364 -28.64 73.76 20.49
CA VAL A 364 -28.23 75.15 20.78
C VAL A 364 -26.87 75.43 20.12
N SER A 365 -26.80 76.53 19.39
CA SER A 365 -25.59 77.13 18.83
C SER A 365 -24.80 77.87 19.91
N THR A 366 -23.56 77.47 20.17
CA THR A 366 -22.54 78.34 20.80
C THR A 366 -21.16 78.06 20.21
N THR A 367 -20.63 79.04 19.50
CA THR A 367 -19.22 79.16 19.09
C THR A 367 -18.31 79.30 20.31
N ALA A 368 -17.29 78.43 20.43
CA ALA A 368 -15.98 78.65 21.08
C ALA A 368 -15.18 77.33 21.13
N PRO A 369 -13.87 77.37 21.41
CA PRO A 369 -12.76 77.97 20.67
C PRO A 369 -11.94 76.87 19.92
N GLU A 370 -10.99 77.25 19.07
CA GLU A 370 -9.99 76.31 18.51
C GLU A 370 -9.28 75.56 19.64
N THR A 371 -9.68 74.32 19.89
CA THR A 371 -8.92 73.36 20.66
C THR A 371 -7.87 72.78 19.73
N ARG A 372 -6.59 73.05 20.03
CA ARG A 372 -5.47 72.23 19.54
C ARG A 372 -5.88 70.76 19.69
N PRO A 373 -5.82 69.91 18.63
CA PRO A 373 -6.14 68.51 18.78
C PRO A 373 -5.26 67.93 19.88
N ALA A 374 -5.88 67.22 20.82
CA ALA A 374 -5.14 66.46 21.81
C ALA A 374 -4.15 65.54 21.08
N PRO A 375 -2.92 65.33 21.59
CA PRO A 375 -1.98 64.44 20.94
C PRO A 375 -2.66 63.09 20.72
N ALA A 376 -2.65 62.63 19.47
CA ALA A 376 -3.25 61.37 19.07
C ALA A 376 -2.69 60.25 19.97
N ARG A 377 -3.58 59.47 20.58
CA ARG A 377 -3.21 58.41 21.53
C ARG A 377 -3.24 57.07 20.80
N PRO A 378 -2.29 56.16 21.09
CA PRO A 378 -2.33 54.84 20.50
C PRO A 378 -3.58 54.09 20.96
N ILE A 379 -4.08 53.19 20.11
CA ILE A 379 -5.19 52.28 20.46
C ILE A 379 -4.79 51.50 21.72
N PRO A 380 -5.53 51.58 22.84
CA PRO A 380 -5.10 51.01 24.12
C PRO A 380 -5.09 49.47 24.09
N VAL A 381 -4.07 48.88 24.72
CA VAL A 381 -3.92 47.43 24.91
C VAL A 381 -3.61 47.17 26.39
N SER A 382 -4.16 46.12 26.98
CA SER A 382 -3.85 45.78 28.37
C SER A 382 -2.41 45.28 28.53
N THR A 383 -1.81 45.55 29.68
CA THR A 383 -0.44 45.14 29.98
C THR A 383 -0.25 43.62 29.87
N ASP A 384 -1.25 42.82 30.27
CA ASP A 384 -1.18 41.35 30.16
C ASP A 384 -1.11 40.86 28.71
N VAL A 385 -1.79 41.55 27.78
CA VAL A 385 -1.70 41.24 26.35
C VAL A 385 -0.37 41.71 25.78
N LEU A 386 0.12 42.88 26.18
CA LEU A 386 1.45 43.36 25.78
C LEU A 386 2.56 42.43 26.27
N ASP A 387 2.48 41.92 27.50
CA ASP A 387 3.39 40.91 28.03
C ASP A 387 3.31 39.61 27.24
N ALA A 388 2.10 39.16 26.89
CA ALA A 388 1.94 37.97 26.08
C ALA A 388 2.48 38.08 24.66
N VAL A 389 2.33 39.25 24.03
CA VAL A 389 2.89 39.54 22.71
C VAL A 389 4.40 39.66 22.78
N ALA A 390 4.94 40.41 23.73
CA ALA A 390 6.39 40.55 23.94
C ALA A 390 7.04 39.20 24.29
N GLY A 391 6.34 38.37 25.06
CA GLY A 391 6.76 37.03 25.41
C GLY A 391 6.64 36.04 24.25
N GLY A 392 5.93 36.37 23.16
CA GLY A 392 5.70 35.53 22.00
C GLY A 392 4.71 34.39 22.22
N TRP A 393 3.77 34.50 23.17
CA TRP A 393 2.77 33.46 23.48
C TRP A 393 1.32 33.93 23.32
N TYR A 394 1.11 35.05 22.63
CA TYR A 394 -0.21 35.51 22.24
C TYR A 394 -0.62 34.89 20.90
N HIS A 395 -1.83 34.32 20.83
CA HIS A 395 -2.33 33.59 19.65
C HIS A 395 -2.58 34.45 18.40
N ASN A 396 -2.70 35.78 18.55
CA ASN A 396 -2.98 36.70 17.44
C ASN A 396 -2.07 37.93 17.50
N PRO A 397 -0.75 37.80 17.25
CA PRO A 397 0.17 38.93 17.32
C PRO A 397 -0.19 40.05 16.32
N HIS A 398 -0.75 39.70 15.16
CA HIS A 398 -1.22 40.66 14.15
C HIS A 398 -2.38 41.56 14.63
N GLY A 399 -3.13 41.14 15.65
CA GLY A 399 -4.15 41.97 16.28
C GLY A 399 -3.59 43.11 17.13
N ILE A 400 -2.29 43.07 17.45
CA ILE A 400 -1.62 44.03 18.35
C ILE A 400 -0.45 44.72 17.64
N LEU A 401 0.42 43.93 16.99
CA LEU A 401 1.55 44.37 16.18
C LEU A 401 1.09 44.73 14.77
N GLY A 402 1.94 45.45 14.03
CA GLY A 402 1.59 46.01 12.73
C GLY A 402 0.83 47.32 12.86
N ALA A 403 0.10 47.69 11.80
CA ALA A 403 -0.60 48.96 11.70
C ALA A 403 -2.11 48.77 11.86
N HIS A 404 -2.71 49.58 12.72
CA HIS A 404 -4.13 49.52 13.09
C HIS A 404 -4.78 50.88 12.92
N LEU A 405 -5.76 50.96 12.02
CA LEU A 405 -6.54 52.18 11.76
C LEU A 405 -7.61 52.35 12.84
N ALA A 406 -7.55 53.43 13.60
CA ALA A 406 -8.54 53.81 14.58
C ALA A 406 -9.76 54.48 13.92
N PRO A 407 -10.96 54.43 14.55
CA PRO A 407 -12.16 55.08 14.03
C PRO A 407 -12.04 56.60 13.86
N ASP A 408 -11.12 57.25 14.58
CA ASP A 408 -10.84 58.68 14.51
C ASP A 408 -9.92 59.08 13.34
N GLY A 409 -9.49 58.10 12.52
CA GLY A 409 -8.62 58.33 11.37
C GLY A 409 -7.13 58.37 11.69
N THR A 410 -6.72 58.00 12.91
CA THR A 410 -5.30 57.83 13.26
C THR A 410 -4.85 56.38 13.04
N VAL A 411 -3.58 56.16 12.73
CA VAL A 411 -2.97 54.83 12.57
C VAL A 411 -2.01 54.59 13.72
N THR A 412 -2.30 53.59 14.55
CA THR A 412 -1.35 53.10 15.56
C THR A 412 -0.48 52.02 14.93
N ILE A 413 0.84 52.21 14.95
CA ILE A 413 1.80 51.21 14.48
C ILE A 413 2.57 50.68 15.68
N ARG A 414 2.56 49.35 15.84
CA ARG A 414 3.34 48.64 16.86
C ARG A 414 4.30 47.65 16.23
N THR A 415 5.49 47.53 16.79
CA THR A 415 6.48 46.53 16.40
C THR A 415 7.17 45.94 17.61
N LEU A 416 7.62 44.69 17.52
CA LEU A 416 8.38 44.02 18.57
C LEU A 416 9.86 43.99 18.18
N ARG A 417 10.70 44.73 18.90
CA ARG A 417 12.16 44.79 18.73
C ARG A 417 12.82 44.76 20.10
N HIS A 418 13.05 43.55 20.61
CA HIS A 418 13.78 43.34 21.86
C HIS A 418 15.17 43.97 21.79
N MET A 419 15.60 44.61 22.87
CA MET A 419 16.94 45.22 23.00
C MET A 419 17.25 46.35 22.00
N ALA A 420 16.30 46.82 21.20
CA ALA A 420 16.49 48.00 20.36
C ALA A 420 16.73 49.25 21.22
N ALA A 421 17.62 50.12 20.77
CA ALA A 421 17.90 51.40 21.41
C ALA A 421 16.91 52.49 20.93
N SER A 422 16.55 52.45 19.65
CA SER A 422 15.50 53.30 19.06
C SER A 422 14.84 52.59 17.89
N VAL A 423 13.60 52.98 17.61
CA VAL A 423 12.85 52.53 16.43
C VAL A 423 12.13 53.74 15.83
N ASP A 424 12.23 53.90 14.52
CA ASP A 424 11.52 54.91 13.74
C ASP A 424 10.63 54.24 12.69
N VAL A 425 9.40 54.73 12.53
CA VAL A 425 8.56 54.38 11.37
C VAL A 425 8.96 55.27 10.21
N VAL A 426 9.27 54.66 9.07
CA VAL A 426 9.65 55.37 7.84
C VAL A 426 8.55 55.24 6.80
N THR A 427 7.99 56.37 6.38
CA THR A 427 6.96 56.45 5.32
C THR A 427 7.47 57.33 4.18
N ALA A 428 6.70 57.44 3.08
CA ALA A 428 6.97 58.41 2.03
C ALA A 428 6.91 59.88 2.52
N ALA A 429 6.19 60.15 3.61
CA ALA A 429 6.06 61.48 4.21
C ALA A 429 7.23 61.84 5.15
N GLY A 430 8.04 60.85 5.57
CA GLY A 430 9.18 61.03 6.47
C GLY A 430 9.26 59.98 7.57
N ASN A 431 10.17 60.22 8.53
CA ASN A 431 10.44 59.35 9.66
C ASN A 431 9.71 59.85 10.92
N THR A 432 9.16 58.93 11.72
CA THR A 432 8.50 59.22 12.99
C THR A 432 9.04 58.30 14.08
N ALA A 433 9.63 58.89 15.12
CA ALA A 433 10.17 58.16 16.25
C ALA A 433 9.07 57.42 17.03
N MET A 434 9.32 56.14 17.32
CA MET A 434 8.47 55.33 18.16
C MET A 434 8.86 55.48 19.64
N SER A 435 7.88 55.37 20.52
CA SER A 435 8.11 55.28 21.96
C SER A 435 8.07 53.82 22.41
N HIS A 436 8.95 53.43 23.32
CA HIS A 436 8.88 52.12 23.95
C HIS A 436 7.62 52.02 24.83
N GLU A 437 6.79 51.02 24.59
CA GLU A 437 5.51 50.80 25.28
C GLU A 437 5.65 49.72 26.36
N TYR A 438 6.16 48.53 26.01
CA TYR A 438 6.31 47.41 26.95
C TYR A 438 7.20 46.30 26.41
N GLY A 439 8.13 45.73 27.20
CA GLY A 439 8.78 44.44 26.87
C GLY A 439 9.56 44.35 25.55
N GLY A 440 9.83 45.47 24.87
CA GLY A 440 10.41 45.53 23.52
C GLY A 440 9.40 45.87 22.43
N ILE A 441 8.13 46.08 22.77
CA ILE A 441 7.10 46.66 21.92
C ILE A 441 7.32 48.17 21.83
N TRP A 442 7.40 48.68 20.61
CA TRP A 442 7.51 50.11 20.29
C TRP A 442 6.24 50.55 19.58
N THR A 443 5.80 51.78 19.84
CA THR A 443 4.55 52.34 19.32
C THR A 443 4.73 53.75 18.75
N ALA A 444 4.06 54.02 17.63
CA ALA A 444 3.93 55.35 17.06
C ALA A 444 2.48 55.55 16.57
N VAL A 445 2.04 56.80 16.56
CA VAL A 445 0.73 57.20 16.03
C VAL A 445 0.97 58.15 14.87
N LEU A 446 0.40 57.81 13.71
CA LEU A 446 0.44 58.61 12.49
C LEU A 446 -0.96 59.11 12.18
N GLU A 447 -1.07 60.25 11.49
CA GLU A 447 -2.32 60.62 10.83
C GLU A 447 -2.49 59.74 9.59
N ALA A 448 -3.69 59.18 9.37
CA ALA A 448 -3.96 58.48 8.13
C ALA A 448 -3.93 59.48 6.95
N PRO A 449 -3.50 59.07 5.75
CA PRO A 449 -3.68 59.86 4.53
C PRO A 449 -5.17 60.18 4.28
N GLU A 450 -5.46 61.15 3.40
CA GLU A 450 -6.82 61.66 3.16
C GLU A 450 -7.83 60.56 2.76
N ASP A 451 -7.35 59.46 2.16
CA ASP A 451 -8.14 58.29 1.77
C ASP A 451 -8.43 57.31 2.92
N ARG A 452 -7.98 57.61 4.14
CA ARG A 452 -8.10 56.79 5.37
C ARG A 452 -7.55 55.37 5.24
N HIS A 453 -6.48 55.18 4.47
CA HIS A 453 -5.78 53.89 4.42
C HIS A 453 -4.54 53.87 5.31
N VAL A 454 -4.03 52.67 5.61
CA VAL A 454 -2.73 52.53 6.29
C VAL A 454 -1.63 52.88 5.26
N PRO A 455 -0.73 53.85 5.55
CA PRO A 455 0.35 54.17 4.63
C PRO A 455 1.34 53.01 4.52
N ASP A 456 2.01 52.89 3.37
CA ASP A 456 3.14 51.98 3.25
C ASP A 456 4.30 52.49 4.12
N TYR A 457 4.93 51.59 4.88
CA TYR A 457 6.00 51.93 5.81
C TYR A 457 7.09 50.85 5.92
N ARG A 458 8.24 51.27 6.43
CA ARG A 458 9.34 50.42 6.93
C ARG A 458 9.70 50.85 8.34
N LEU A 459 10.53 50.07 9.00
CA LEU A 459 11.10 50.42 10.29
C LEU A 459 12.58 50.69 10.11
N GLU A 460 13.10 51.71 10.79
CA GLU A 460 14.53 51.91 10.98
C GLU A 460 14.83 51.61 12.45
N VAL A 461 15.62 50.56 12.70
CA VAL A 461 15.88 50.02 14.03
C VAL A 461 17.36 50.19 14.34
N ALA A 462 17.69 50.84 15.45
CA ALA A 462 19.07 50.95 15.92
C ALA A 462 19.31 50.02 17.11
N TYR A 463 20.38 49.23 17.05
CA TYR A 463 20.87 48.42 18.16
C TYR A 463 22.19 48.97 18.71
N GLY A 464 22.77 48.30 19.71
CA GLY A 464 24.05 48.69 20.31
C GLY A 464 25.27 48.55 19.39
N ASP A 465 25.08 48.09 18.15
CA ASP A 465 26.12 47.95 17.12
C ASP A 465 26.41 49.26 16.37
N GLY A 466 25.60 50.29 16.57
CA GLY A 466 25.76 51.61 15.92
C GLY A 466 25.32 51.63 14.45
N VAL A 467 24.63 50.59 13.97
CA VAL A 467 24.09 50.52 12.60
C VAL A 467 22.57 50.65 12.65
N ALA A 468 22.02 51.52 11.80
CA ALA A 468 20.57 51.62 11.60
C ALA A 468 20.13 50.57 10.57
N HIS A 469 19.26 49.66 11.00
CA HIS A 469 18.76 48.56 10.19
C HIS A 469 17.38 48.91 9.65
N ARG A 470 17.28 49.08 8.33
CA ARG A 470 15.99 49.30 7.67
C ARG A 470 15.34 47.95 7.37
N VAL A 471 14.17 47.70 7.95
CA VAL A 471 13.48 46.41 7.88
C VAL A 471 12.00 46.57 7.58
N ASP A 472 11.42 45.53 6.99
CA ASP A 472 9.98 45.37 6.87
C ASP A 472 9.36 44.90 8.20
N GLU A 473 8.07 45.17 8.37
CA GLU A 473 7.30 44.77 9.55
C GLU A 473 6.49 43.49 9.23
N PRO A 474 6.83 42.30 9.78
CA PRO A 474 6.11 41.05 9.51
C PRO A 474 4.60 41.11 9.78
N TYR A 475 4.16 41.86 10.80
CA TYR A 475 2.79 41.82 11.30
C TYR A 475 1.82 42.75 10.57
N ARG A 476 2.24 43.42 9.49
CA ARG A 476 1.35 44.24 8.64
C ARG A 476 0.65 43.46 7.53
N PHE A 477 1.06 42.22 7.27
CA PHE A 477 0.58 41.45 6.14
C PHE A 477 -0.72 40.71 6.47
N MET A 478 -1.62 40.67 5.49
CA MET A 478 -2.86 39.88 5.56
C MET A 478 -2.55 38.37 5.56
N PRO A 479 -3.49 37.50 6.01
CA PRO A 479 -3.34 36.05 5.91
C PRO A 479 -2.90 35.59 4.52
N THR A 480 -1.90 34.71 4.48
CA THR A 480 -1.38 34.14 3.22
C THR A 480 -2.20 32.95 2.69
N LEU A 481 -3.15 32.46 3.50
CA LEU A 481 -4.13 31.42 3.15
C LEU A 481 -5.53 32.03 3.06
N GLY A 482 -6.30 31.63 2.05
CA GLY A 482 -7.68 32.07 1.84
C GLY A 482 -8.71 31.24 2.61
N GLU A 483 -9.96 31.72 2.66
CA GLU A 483 -11.06 31.02 3.34
C GLU A 483 -11.36 29.64 2.73
N LEU A 484 -11.24 29.51 1.40
CA LEU A 484 -11.44 28.24 0.70
C LEU A 484 -10.39 27.20 1.08
N ASP A 485 -9.12 27.60 1.18
CA ASP A 485 -8.03 26.70 1.56
C ASP A 485 -8.27 26.16 2.97
N LEU A 486 -8.59 27.05 3.91
CA LEU A 486 -8.91 26.69 5.29
C LEU A 486 -10.13 25.76 5.39
N HIS A 487 -11.15 25.99 4.54
CA HIS A 487 -12.32 25.11 4.47
C HIS A 487 -11.94 23.71 3.96
N LEU A 488 -11.19 23.60 2.87
CA LEU A 488 -10.76 22.32 2.31
C LEU A 488 -9.81 21.55 3.24
N ILE A 489 -8.95 22.26 3.99
CA ILE A 489 -8.14 21.67 5.05
C ILE A 489 -9.03 21.07 6.14
N GLY A 490 -10.04 21.82 6.62
CA GLY A 490 -10.97 21.34 7.64
C GLY A 490 -11.85 20.17 7.19
N GLU A 491 -12.15 20.05 5.90
CA GLU A 491 -12.84 18.90 5.31
C GLU A 491 -11.89 17.71 5.04
N GLY A 492 -10.57 17.94 5.05
CA GLY A 492 -9.56 16.95 4.70
C GLY A 492 -9.59 16.55 3.22
N ARG A 493 -9.80 17.52 2.33
CA ARG A 493 -9.96 17.30 0.87
C ARG A 493 -9.16 18.29 0.02
N HIS A 494 -8.10 18.87 0.57
CA HIS A 494 -7.26 19.82 -0.13
C HIS A 494 -6.21 19.08 -0.96
N GLU A 495 -6.54 18.74 -2.21
CA GLU A 495 -5.69 17.91 -3.10
C GLU A 495 -4.29 18.49 -3.36
N THR A 496 -4.11 19.82 -3.28
CA THR A 496 -2.80 20.51 -3.45
C THR A 496 -2.28 21.13 -2.16
N LEU A 497 -2.43 20.44 -1.02
CA LEU A 497 -2.14 20.95 0.33
C LEU A 497 -0.74 21.60 0.46
N TRP A 498 0.25 21.07 -0.24
CA TRP A 498 1.63 21.57 -0.24
C TRP A 498 1.77 22.98 -0.80
N THR A 499 0.80 23.49 -1.55
CA THR A 499 0.82 24.86 -2.10
C THR A 499 0.43 25.93 -1.08
N VAL A 500 -0.16 25.53 0.06
CA VAL A 500 -0.70 26.45 1.07
C VAL A 500 -0.05 26.29 2.45
N LEU A 501 0.26 25.06 2.86
CA LEU A 501 1.02 24.79 4.10
C LEU A 501 2.52 24.71 3.84
N GLY A 502 3.31 24.86 4.89
CA GLY A 502 4.77 24.87 4.86
C GLY A 502 5.37 26.25 4.65
N ALA A 503 6.61 26.31 4.18
CA ALA A 503 7.32 27.54 3.86
C ALA A 503 7.28 27.87 2.36
N HIS A 504 6.81 29.07 1.99
CA HIS A 504 6.69 29.55 0.61
C HIS A 504 7.31 30.92 0.40
N VAL A 505 8.27 31.02 -0.52
CA VAL A 505 8.81 32.30 -0.96
C VAL A 505 7.70 33.08 -1.67
N ARG A 506 7.53 34.36 -1.31
CA ARG A 506 6.50 35.25 -1.86
C ARG A 506 7.08 36.63 -2.12
N GLU A 507 6.44 37.30 -3.08
CA GLU A 507 6.74 38.67 -3.44
C GLU A 507 5.50 39.55 -3.30
N TYR A 508 5.67 40.73 -2.69
CA TYR A 508 4.61 41.72 -2.57
C TYR A 508 5.07 43.06 -3.16
N PRO A 509 4.30 43.65 -4.10
CA PRO A 509 4.59 44.99 -4.58
C PRO A 509 4.35 46.02 -3.45
N SER A 510 5.25 46.98 -3.32
CA SER A 510 5.16 48.07 -2.34
C SER A 510 5.65 49.37 -2.97
N SER A 511 5.12 50.51 -2.52
CA SER A 511 5.52 51.83 -3.03
C SER A 511 6.97 52.18 -2.64
N MET A 512 7.52 51.45 -1.68
CA MET A 512 8.91 51.54 -1.21
C MET A 512 9.81 50.43 -1.80
N GLY A 513 9.36 49.72 -2.84
CA GLY A 513 10.08 48.62 -3.50
C GLY A 513 9.45 47.25 -3.21
N THR A 514 9.65 46.29 -4.11
CA THR A 514 9.14 44.91 -3.93
C THR A 514 9.70 44.28 -2.67
N ILE A 515 8.83 43.65 -1.89
CA ILE A 515 9.17 42.93 -0.67
C ILE A 515 9.24 41.45 -1.00
N HIS A 516 10.39 40.85 -0.74
CA HIS A 516 10.59 39.41 -0.83
C HIS A 516 10.63 38.83 0.58
N GLY A 517 10.06 37.65 0.77
CA GLY A 517 10.06 36.98 2.06
C GLY A 517 9.46 35.58 1.96
N THR A 518 9.25 34.95 3.10
CA THR A 518 8.69 33.59 3.16
C THR A 518 7.45 33.57 4.05
N SER A 519 6.35 33.02 3.54
CA SER A 519 5.19 32.67 4.36
C SER A 519 5.39 31.30 4.99
N PHE A 520 5.09 31.18 6.27
CA PHE A 520 5.12 29.93 7.01
C PHE A 520 3.71 29.61 7.48
N ALA A 521 3.24 28.39 7.23
CA ALA A 521 1.96 27.92 7.72
C ALA A 521 2.04 26.47 8.22
N VAL A 522 1.48 26.20 9.40
CA VAL A 522 1.54 24.88 10.04
C VAL A 522 0.24 24.54 10.75
N TRP A 523 -0.20 23.29 10.64
CA TRP A 523 -1.36 22.78 11.37
C TRP A 523 -0.94 22.29 12.76
N ALA A 524 -1.44 22.97 13.80
CA ALA A 524 -1.16 22.67 15.20
C ALA A 524 -2.38 23.10 16.06
N PRO A 525 -3.53 22.41 15.92
CA PRO A 525 -4.82 22.88 16.44
C PRO A 525 -4.86 23.00 17.96
N ASN A 526 -4.04 22.23 18.68
CA ASN A 526 -4.03 22.24 20.14
C ASN A 526 -2.90 23.09 20.72
N ALA A 527 -2.09 23.73 19.88
CA ALA A 527 -1.04 24.63 20.36
C ALA A 527 -1.65 25.87 21.02
N ARG A 528 -1.00 26.35 22.08
CA ARG A 528 -1.33 27.64 22.71
C ARG A 528 -0.70 28.82 21.96
N ALA A 529 0.47 28.58 21.38
CA ALA A 529 1.21 29.54 20.59
C ALA A 529 2.21 28.79 19.69
N VAL A 530 2.50 29.37 18.52
CA VAL A 530 3.50 28.87 17.58
C VAL A 530 4.41 30.02 17.15
N ARG A 531 5.69 29.74 16.94
CA ARG A 531 6.69 30.68 16.42
C ARG A 531 7.55 30.03 15.35
N VAL A 532 8.23 30.86 14.57
CA VAL A 532 9.27 30.40 13.65
C VAL A 532 10.64 30.74 14.22
N ALA A 533 11.49 29.74 14.42
CA ALA A 533 12.87 29.91 14.84
C ALA A 533 13.81 29.43 13.73
N GLY A 534 14.87 30.18 13.44
CA GLY A 534 15.79 29.86 12.35
C GLY A 534 17.07 30.68 12.39
N ASP A 535 17.94 30.46 11.41
CA ASP A 535 19.20 31.21 11.27
C ASP A 535 19.00 32.73 11.27
N PHE A 536 17.97 33.22 10.57
CA PHE A 536 17.61 34.64 10.44
C PHE A 536 17.17 35.31 11.75
N ASN A 537 16.90 34.55 12.81
CA ASN A 537 16.57 35.09 14.13
C ASN A 537 17.40 34.47 15.26
N ALA A 538 18.58 33.91 14.90
CA ALA A 538 19.49 33.25 15.84
C ALA A 538 18.81 32.14 16.68
N TRP A 539 17.82 31.47 16.10
CA TRP A 539 16.99 30.45 16.74
C TRP A 539 16.17 30.94 17.95
N ASP A 540 15.91 32.25 18.07
CA ASP A 540 14.98 32.83 19.04
C ASP A 540 13.65 33.20 18.36
N GLY A 541 12.65 32.33 18.51
CA GLY A 541 11.34 32.53 17.89
C GLY A 541 10.48 33.62 18.51
N LYS A 542 10.83 34.21 19.67
CA LYS A 542 9.97 35.23 20.33
C LYS A 542 9.68 36.43 19.43
N ALA A 543 10.59 36.77 18.53
CA ALA A 543 10.41 37.87 17.58
C ALA A 543 9.40 37.54 16.45
N HIS A 544 9.14 36.25 16.19
CA HIS A 544 8.40 35.77 15.02
C HIS A 544 7.28 34.80 15.45
N ALA A 545 6.38 35.28 16.30
CA ALA A 545 5.17 34.57 16.70
C ALA A 545 4.16 34.51 15.54
N MET A 546 3.45 33.40 15.42
CA MET A 546 2.46 33.16 14.36
C MET A 546 1.06 33.53 14.85
N ARG A 547 0.15 33.91 13.95
CA ARG A 547 -1.28 34.03 14.27
C ARG A 547 -2.00 32.71 14.05
N SER A 548 -2.95 32.41 14.92
CA SER A 548 -3.93 31.35 14.70
C SER A 548 -5.01 31.84 13.73
N LEU A 549 -5.32 31.04 12.71
CA LEU A 549 -6.41 31.28 11.76
C LEU A 549 -7.73 30.64 12.25
N GLY A 550 -8.03 30.86 13.53
CA GLY A 550 -9.29 30.46 14.16
C GLY A 550 -9.47 28.95 14.30
N SER A 551 -10.67 28.47 14.01
CA SER A 551 -11.07 27.06 14.22
C SER A 551 -10.41 26.07 13.25
N SER A 552 -9.68 26.55 12.24
CA SER A 552 -8.91 25.70 11.32
C SER A 552 -7.75 24.99 12.01
N GLY A 553 -7.25 25.54 13.13
CA GLY A 553 -6.05 25.04 13.80
C GLY A 553 -4.75 25.34 13.04
N VAL A 554 -4.81 26.11 11.95
CA VAL A 554 -3.63 26.54 11.19
C VAL A 554 -3.04 27.79 11.80
N TRP A 555 -1.72 27.80 11.94
CA TRP A 555 -0.92 28.94 12.36
C TRP A 555 -0.16 29.50 11.18
N GLU A 556 -0.08 30.82 11.05
CA GLU A 556 0.53 31.45 9.89
C GLU A 556 1.28 32.75 10.23
N VAL A 557 2.36 33.03 9.48
CA VAL A 557 3.07 34.32 9.45
C VAL A 557 3.82 34.50 8.14
N PHE A 558 3.91 35.73 7.64
CA PHE A 558 4.84 36.10 6.56
C PHE A 558 6.05 36.83 7.14
N LEU A 559 7.26 36.36 6.82
CA LEU A 559 8.52 36.94 7.28
C LEU A 559 9.28 37.56 6.10
N PRO A 560 9.24 38.91 5.98
CA PRO A 560 10.05 39.65 5.01
C PRO A 560 11.55 39.39 5.19
N GLY A 561 12.29 39.36 4.08
CA GLY A 561 13.74 39.18 4.05
C GLY A 561 14.22 37.73 4.22
N VAL A 562 13.35 36.80 4.60
CA VAL A 562 13.67 35.36 4.64
C VAL A 562 13.51 34.77 3.25
N GLY A 563 14.61 34.31 2.65
CA GLY A 563 14.64 33.72 1.31
C GLY A 563 14.97 32.23 1.30
N ALA A 564 15.02 31.65 0.10
CA ALA A 564 15.45 30.27 -0.11
C ALA A 564 16.84 30.00 0.49
N GLY A 565 17.03 28.79 1.03
CA GLY A 565 18.24 28.36 1.74
C GLY A 565 18.22 28.62 3.25
N ALA A 566 17.33 29.49 3.75
CA ALA A 566 17.18 29.73 5.18
C ALA A 566 16.75 28.44 5.90
N THR A 567 17.37 28.18 7.06
CA THR A 567 17.05 27.01 7.89
C THR A 567 16.13 27.41 9.05
N TYR A 568 15.05 26.66 9.26
CA TYR A 568 14.04 26.96 10.26
C TYR A 568 13.43 25.71 10.93
N LYS A 569 12.74 25.95 12.04
CA LYS A 569 11.82 25.05 12.74
C LYS A 569 10.65 25.85 13.32
N PHE A 570 9.58 25.14 13.67
CA PHE A 570 8.50 25.69 14.48
C PHE A 570 8.78 25.47 15.97
N GLU A 571 8.71 26.54 16.77
CA GLU A 571 8.55 26.42 18.22
C GLU A 571 7.07 26.31 18.54
N ILE A 572 6.63 25.21 19.14
CA ILE A 572 5.22 24.95 19.45
C ILE A 572 5.05 24.84 20.95
N MET A 573 4.17 25.68 21.52
CA MET A 573 3.78 25.57 22.92
C MET A 573 2.54 24.68 23.05
N GLY A 574 2.70 23.53 23.69
CA GLY A 574 1.58 22.63 23.99
C GLY A 574 0.65 23.19 25.08
N GLN A 575 -0.47 22.51 25.31
CA GLN A 575 -1.39 22.83 26.42
C GLN A 575 -0.73 22.70 27.80
N ASP A 576 0.31 21.87 27.89
CA ASP A 576 1.16 21.72 29.06
C ASP A 576 2.09 22.91 29.33
N GLY A 577 2.11 23.91 28.46
CA GLY A 577 2.95 25.10 28.57
C GLY A 577 4.42 24.87 28.20
N GLN A 578 4.77 23.70 27.67
CA GLN A 578 6.15 23.41 27.23
C GLN A 578 6.35 23.76 25.76
N TRP A 579 7.49 24.38 25.46
CA TRP A 579 7.94 24.67 24.09
C TRP A 579 8.69 23.49 23.49
N ARG A 580 8.40 23.18 22.23
CA ARG A 580 9.03 22.09 21.48
C ARG A 580 9.47 22.60 20.11
N MET A 581 10.66 22.20 19.68
CA MET A 581 11.19 22.52 18.35
C MET A 581 10.83 21.40 17.38
N LYS A 582 10.02 21.72 16.37
CA LYS A 582 9.53 20.78 15.37
C LYS A 582 10.02 21.15 13.97
N ALA A 583 10.52 20.17 13.24
CA ALA A 583 10.66 20.28 11.79
C ALA A 583 9.28 20.48 11.16
N ASP A 584 9.24 21.17 10.03
CA ASP A 584 8.02 21.41 9.27
C ASP A 584 7.51 20.09 8.66
N PRO A 585 6.28 19.62 8.96
CA PRO A 585 5.68 18.47 8.30
C PRO A 585 5.62 18.59 6.77
N MET A 586 5.53 19.83 6.27
CA MET A 586 5.45 20.20 4.86
C MET A 586 6.77 20.76 4.33
N ALA A 587 7.90 20.44 4.98
CA ALA A 587 9.22 20.84 4.52
C ALA A 587 9.45 20.37 3.08
N ARG A 588 9.86 21.30 2.20
CA ARG A 588 10.25 21.01 0.81
C ARG A 588 11.75 20.71 0.65
N GLY A 589 12.53 21.02 1.68
CA GLY A 589 13.93 20.66 1.80
C GLY A 589 14.33 20.62 3.27
N THR A 590 15.47 19.99 3.55
CA THR A 590 15.94 19.68 4.90
C THR A 590 17.45 19.87 4.99
N GLU A 591 17.96 20.02 6.22
CA GLU A 591 19.38 19.85 6.46
C GLU A 591 19.79 18.37 6.37
N VAL A 592 21.02 18.13 5.91
CA VAL A 592 21.60 16.78 5.88
C VAL A 592 21.61 16.17 7.29
N PRO A 593 21.02 14.97 7.48
CA PRO A 593 21.06 14.24 8.75
C PRO A 593 22.49 14.08 9.30
N PRO A 594 22.70 14.12 10.63
CA PRO A 594 21.69 14.07 11.70
C PRO A 594 21.10 15.44 12.07
N ARG A 595 21.35 16.50 11.29
CA ARG A 595 20.65 17.78 11.48
C ARG A 595 19.19 17.65 11.07
N THR A 596 18.36 18.51 11.63
CA THR A 596 16.89 18.33 11.63
C THR A 596 16.13 19.62 11.29
N GLY A 597 16.81 20.70 10.92
CA GLY A 597 16.17 21.90 10.43
C GLY A 597 15.51 21.68 9.07
N SER A 598 14.33 22.27 8.88
CA SER A 598 13.71 22.42 7.56
C SER A 598 14.41 23.55 6.81
N ARG A 599 14.42 23.49 5.48
CA ARG A 599 14.99 24.53 4.62
C ARG A 599 13.91 25.14 3.74
N VAL A 600 13.92 26.46 3.63
CA VAL A 600 13.10 27.17 2.64
C VAL A 600 13.63 26.82 1.26
N VAL A 601 12.78 26.27 0.41
CA VAL A 601 13.12 25.92 -0.98
C VAL A 601 12.25 26.75 -1.91
N ASP A 602 12.88 27.30 -2.93
CA ASP A 602 12.23 27.93 -4.08
C ASP A 602 12.73 27.19 -5.32
N SER A 603 11.89 26.29 -5.84
CA SER A 603 12.23 25.43 -6.98
C SER A 603 12.13 26.24 -8.26
N THR A 604 13.18 26.21 -9.07
CA THR A 604 13.20 26.87 -10.39
C THR A 604 13.38 25.89 -11.54
N TYR A 605 13.39 24.59 -11.23
CA TYR A 605 13.52 23.53 -12.22
C TYR A 605 12.35 23.52 -13.20
N THR A 606 12.67 23.37 -14.49
CA THR A 606 11.70 23.17 -15.56
C THR A 606 12.00 21.82 -16.20
N PHE A 607 11.03 20.91 -16.15
CA PHE A 607 11.15 19.58 -16.77
C PHE A 607 11.20 19.66 -18.30
N ASP A 608 11.84 18.66 -18.92
CA ASP A 608 11.93 18.48 -20.38
C ASP A 608 11.41 17.07 -20.75
N ASP A 609 10.28 16.69 -20.15
CA ASP A 609 9.66 15.35 -20.25
C ASP A 609 8.20 15.39 -20.73
N ASP A 610 7.75 16.50 -21.33
CA ASP A 610 6.37 16.67 -21.81
C ASP A 610 5.89 15.52 -22.71
N GLU A 611 6.77 14.99 -23.56
CA GLU A 611 6.47 13.84 -24.42
C GLU A 611 6.22 12.56 -23.60
N TRP A 612 7.02 12.33 -22.55
CA TRP A 612 6.86 11.22 -21.63
C TRP A 612 5.52 11.31 -20.89
N ILE A 613 5.23 12.45 -20.27
CA ILE A 613 3.99 12.68 -19.52
C ILE A 613 2.75 12.51 -20.42
N ALA A 614 2.78 13.08 -21.63
CA ALA A 614 1.69 12.94 -22.59
C ALA A 614 1.52 11.50 -23.07
N ARG A 615 2.60 10.72 -23.22
CA ARG A 615 2.54 9.30 -23.59
C ARG A 615 1.97 8.47 -22.44
N ARG A 616 2.50 8.63 -21.22
CA ARG A 616 2.07 7.92 -20.01
C ARG A 616 0.54 7.99 -19.85
N ALA A 617 -0.02 9.20 -19.94
CA ALA A 617 -1.46 9.43 -19.78
C ALA A 617 -2.36 8.72 -20.81
N ARG A 618 -1.79 8.27 -21.95
CA ARG A 618 -2.51 7.58 -23.04
C ARG A 618 -2.21 6.09 -23.13
N THR A 619 -1.29 5.59 -22.30
CA THR A 619 -0.88 4.18 -22.29
C THR A 619 -1.46 3.44 -21.08
N ASP A 620 -1.65 2.14 -21.24
CA ASP A 620 -2.01 1.26 -20.13
C ASP A 620 -0.74 0.60 -19.56
N PRO A 621 -0.24 1.03 -18.38
CA PRO A 621 0.95 0.44 -17.78
C PRO A 621 0.72 -1.00 -17.27
N HIS A 622 -0.52 -1.37 -16.93
CA HIS A 622 -0.84 -2.68 -16.33
C HIS A 622 -0.70 -3.84 -17.31
N ASN A 623 -0.96 -3.58 -18.60
CA ASN A 623 -0.82 -4.56 -19.69
C ASN A 623 0.32 -4.19 -20.68
N GLY A 624 1.13 -3.19 -20.33
CA GLY A 624 2.38 -2.87 -21.02
C GLY A 624 3.56 -3.72 -20.53
N PRO A 625 4.73 -3.63 -21.18
CA PRO A 625 5.95 -4.24 -20.65
C PRO A 625 6.40 -3.47 -19.40
N MET A 626 6.59 -4.18 -18.28
CA MET A 626 7.13 -3.64 -17.05
C MET A 626 8.16 -4.59 -16.44
N SER A 627 9.44 -4.28 -16.70
CA SER A 627 10.61 -4.84 -16.03
C SER A 627 11.29 -3.74 -15.22
N VAL A 628 11.35 -3.95 -13.91
CA VAL A 628 11.71 -2.97 -12.88
C VAL A 628 13.07 -3.32 -12.27
N TYR A 629 13.93 -2.31 -12.17
CA TYR A 629 15.19 -2.38 -11.44
C TYR A 629 15.04 -1.64 -10.10
N GLU A 630 15.00 -2.37 -8.98
CA GLU A 630 14.84 -1.77 -7.65
C GLU A 630 16.21 -1.30 -7.11
N VAL A 631 16.27 -0.07 -6.58
CA VAL A 631 17.52 0.63 -6.24
C VAL A 631 17.43 1.39 -4.92
N HIS A 632 18.40 1.14 -4.04
CA HIS A 632 18.74 2.05 -2.94
C HIS A 632 19.80 3.06 -3.41
N LEU A 633 19.41 4.32 -3.62
CA LEU A 633 20.29 5.35 -4.20
C LEU A 633 21.62 5.50 -3.44
N GLY A 634 21.57 5.47 -2.10
CA GLY A 634 22.76 5.70 -1.28
C GLY A 634 23.80 4.59 -1.30
N SER A 635 23.45 3.41 -1.81
CA SER A 635 24.35 2.24 -1.79
C SER A 635 24.50 1.55 -3.15
N TRP A 636 23.81 2.00 -4.19
CA TRP A 636 24.07 1.56 -5.56
C TRP A 636 25.53 1.82 -5.94
N ARG A 637 25.96 3.08 -5.82
CA ARG A 637 27.37 3.51 -5.89
C ARG A 637 27.60 4.58 -4.84
N LEU A 638 28.49 4.29 -3.89
CA LEU A 638 28.79 5.20 -2.79
C LEU A 638 29.35 6.53 -3.29
N GLY A 639 28.90 7.63 -2.67
CA GLY A 639 29.43 8.97 -2.90
C GLY A 639 28.85 9.72 -4.10
N LEU A 640 27.79 9.23 -4.73
CA LEU A 640 27.09 9.94 -5.81
C LEU A 640 25.95 10.81 -5.26
N GLY A 641 25.83 12.04 -5.78
CA GLY A 641 24.65 12.88 -5.64
C GLY A 641 23.63 12.62 -6.75
N TYR A 642 22.52 13.36 -6.73
CA TYR A 642 21.47 13.20 -7.73
C TYR A 642 21.93 13.53 -9.15
N GLU A 643 22.82 14.52 -9.31
CA GLU A 643 23.41 14.87 -10.62
C GLU A 643 24.25 13.72 -11.21
N GLU A 644 25.15 13.12 -10.42
CA GLU A 644 25.94 12.00 -10.93
C GLU A 644 25.11 10.73 -11.17
N LEU A 645 24.04 10.53 -10.38
CA LEU A 645 23.08 9.47 -10.62
C LEU A 645 22.33 9.68 -11.95
N ALA A 646 21.95 10.92 -12.27
CA ALA A 646 21.28 11.27 -13.52
C ALA A 646 22.11 10.90 -14.77
N GLU A 647 23.43 10.80 -14.63
CA GLU A 647 24.31 10.30 -15.69
C GLU A 647 24.52 8.78 -15.58
N GLN A 648 25.06 8.31 -14.45
CA GLN A 648 25.58 6.95 -14.33
C GLN A 648 24.47 5.89 -14.21
N LEU A 649 23.45 6.16 -13.39
CA LEU A 649 22.37 5.22 -13.16
C LEU A 649 21.50 5.11 -14.41
N VAL A 650 21.16 6.24 -15.02
CA VAL A 650 20.41 6.29 -16.28
C VAL A 650 21.14 5.51 -17.37
N GLN A 651 22.43 5.77 -17.58
CA GLN A 651 23.23 5.02 -18.57
C GLN A 651 23.21 3.51 -18.30
N TYR A 652 23.33 3.09 -17.04
CA TYR A 652 23.37 1.68 -16.68
C TYR A 652 22.02 0.98 -16.91
N VAL A 653 20.93 1.58 -16.42
CA VAL A 653 19.57 1.03 -16.54
C VAL A 653 19.13 0.98 -18.00
N SER A 654 19.41 2.02 -18.79
CA SER A 654 19.16 2.03 -20.24
C SER A 654 19.99 0.96 -20.97
N TRP A 655 21.26 0.76 -20.59
CA TRP A 655 22.11 -0.25 -21.22
C TRP A 655 21.61 -1.68 -20.98
N LEU A 656 21.05 -1.96 -19.80
CA LEU A 656 20.39 -3.22 -19.45
C LEU A 656 18.98 -3.35 -20.01
N GLY A 657 18.37 -2.27 -20.50
CA GLY A 657 17.06 -2.28 -21.16
C GLY A 657 15.87 -2.41 -20.21
N PHE A 658 16.03 -2.08 -18.93
CA PHE A 658 14.87 -2.00 -18.02
C PHE A 658 13.91 -0.90 -18.47
N THR A 659 12.63 -1.12 -18.20
CA THR A 659 11.57 -0.16 -18.54
C THR A 659 11.30 0.84 -17.41
N HIS A 660 11.59 0.44 -16.17
CA HIS A 660 11.34 1.22 -14.97
C HIS A 660 12.48 1.05 -13.97
N ILE A 661 12.65 2.06 -13.13
CA ILE A 661 13.39 1.97 -11.88
C ILE A 661 12.40 2.08 -10.72
N GLU A 662 12.59 1.30 -9.66
CA GLU A 662 11.89 1.48 -8.38
C GLU A 662 12.88 1.98 -7.34
N LEU A 663 12.65 3.18 -6.83
CA LEU A 663 13.47 3.80 -5.82
C LEU A 663 12.94 3.40 -4.45
N MET A 664 13.80 2.79 -3.63
CA MET A 664 13.57 2.70 -2.18
C MET A 664 13.33 4.11 -1.61
N PRO A 665 12.68 4.27 -0.43
CA PRO A 665 12.10 5.54 -0.04
C PRO A 665 13.11 6.71 -0.07
N VAL A 666 12.82 7.69 -0.94
CA VAL A 666 13.66 8.89 -1.11
C VAL A 666 13.22 10.07 -0.26
N ALA A 667 12.05 9.97 0.43
CA ALA A 667 11.62 10.99 1.38
C ALA A 667 12.60 11.10 2.56
N GLU A 668 12.73 12.30 3.15
CA GLU A 668 13.74 12.54 4.17
C GLU A 668 13.52 11.68 5.43
N HIS A 669 14.58 10.99 5.83
CA HIS A 669 14.62 10.05 6.95
C HIS A 669 15.90 10.27 7.77
N PRO A 670 15.86 10.21 9.10
CA PRO A 670 16.99 10.58 9.94
C PRO A 670 18.09 9.52 9.96
N PHE A 671 17.72 8.24 9.85
CA PHE A 671 18.64 7.11 10.00
C PHE A 671 18.78 6.31 8.70
N GLY A 672 19.99 6.26 8.14
CA GLY A 672 20.27 5.56 6.87
C GLY A 672 20.05 4.04 6.95
N GLY A 673 20.27 3.43 8.12
CA GLY A 673 20.01 2.00 8.33
C GLY A 673 18.54 1.60 8.38
N SER A 674 17.61 2.57 8.30
CA SER A 674 16.19 2.28 8.04
C SER A 674 15.89 2.06 6.55
N TRP A 675 16.89 2.27 5.69
CA TRP A 675 16.81 2.22 4.22
C TRP A 675 15.78 3.17 3.60
N GLY A 676 15.29 4.12 4.40
CA GLY A 676 14.26 5.09 4.01
C GLY A 676 12.90 4.85 4.65
N TYR A 677 12.62 3.66 5.20
CA TYR A 677 11.27 3.30 5.71
C TYR A 677 10.88 3.97 7.04
N GLN A 678 11.76 4.75 7.67
CA GLN A 678 11.42 5.58 8.83
C GLN A 678 11.44 7.06 8.47
N VAL A 679 10.44 7.50 7.70
CA VAL A 679 10.34 8.85 7.13
C VAL A 679 9.95 9.90 8.19
N THR A 680 10.64 11.04 8.18
CA THR A 680 10.29 12.22 9.00
C THR A 680 9.94 13.46 8.17
N GLY A 681 10.43 13.57 6.93
CA GLY A 681 10.15 14.68 6.01
C GLY A 681 9.48 14.18 4.75
N TYR A 682 8.15 14.05 4.79
CA TYR A 682 7.36 13.42 3.73
C TYR A 682 7.35 14.21 2.41
N PHE A 683 7.53 15.53 2.46
CA PHE A 683 7.47 16.44 1.31
C PHE A 683 8.84 16.89 0.81
N ALA A 684 9.93 16.26 1.26
CA ALA A 684 11.29 16.57 0.83
C ALA A 684 12.02 15.29 0.39
N PRO A 685 12.66 15.29 -0.80
CA PRO A 685 13.67 14.27 -1.10
C PRO A 685 14.84 14.42 -0.12
N THR A 686 15.46 13.30 0.24
CA THR A 686 16.53 13.28 1.23
C THR A 686 17.70 14.16 0.78
N SER A 687 18.12 15.05 1.66
CA SER A 687 19.19 16.00 1.41
C SER A 687 20.59 15.34 1.34
N ARG A 688 20.68 14.02 1.59
CA ARG A 688 21.93 13.25 1.47
C ARG A 688 22.56 13.33 0.08
N PHE A 689 21.74 13.44 -0.96
CA PHE A 689 22.20 13.38 -2.34
C PHE A 689 22.14 14.73 -3.08
N GLY A 690 21.56 15.76 -2.47
CA GLY A 690 21.50 17.07 -3.13
C GLY A 690 20.25 17.90 -2.85
N HIS A 691 20.06 18.93 -3.67
CA HIS A 691 18.89 19.80 -3.65
C HIS A 691 17.67 19.12 -4.31
N PRO A 692 16.42 19.44 -3.92
CA PRO A 692 15.23 18.88 -4.58
C PRO A 692 15.19 19.04 -6.11
N ASP A 693 15.68 20.15 -6.64
CA ASP A 693 15.77 20.37 -8.10
C ASP A 693 16.75 19.39 -8.78
N GLU A 694 17.78 18.92 -8.07
CA GLU A 694 18.70 17.90 -8.59
C GLU A 694 18.02 16.52 -8.61
N PHE A 695 17.11 16.24 -7.67
CA PHE A 695 16.27 15.04 -7.75
C PHE A 695 15.27 15.11 -8.92
N LYS A 696 14.67 16.29 -9.17
CA LYS A 696 13.86 16.51 -10.38
C LYS A 696 14.68 16.26 -11.65
N HIS A 697 15.95 16.67 -11.66
CA HIS A 697 16.87 16.41 -12.76
C HIS A 697 17.12 14.91 -13.01
N LEU A 698 17.27 14.11 -11.96
CA LEU A 698 17.39 12.66 -12.08
C LEU A 698 16.14 12.04 -12.72
N VAL A 699 14.94 12.42 -12.27
CA VAL A 699 13.68 11.92 -12.82
C VAL A 699 13.53 12.33 -14.29
N ASP A 700 13.79 13.59 -14.61
CA ASP A 700 13.77 14.11 -15.99
C ASP A 700 14.76 13.39 -16.92
N ALA A 701 15.96 13.07 -16.42
CA ALA A 701 16.94 12.29 -17.16
C ALA A 701 16.46 10.85 -17.44
N LEU A 702 15.79 10.20 -16.48
CA LEU A 702 15.18 8.88 -16.65
C LEU A 702 14.05 8.93 -17.70
N HIS A 703 13.15 9.91 -17.64
CA HIS A 703 12.06 10.07 -18.59
C HIS A 703 12.54 10.29 -20.03
N ARG A 704 13.55 11.16 -20.21
CA ARG A 704 14.18 11.38 -21.53
C ARG A 704 14.89 10.13 -22.07
N ALA A 705 15.35 9.25 -21.19
CA ALA A 705 15.88 7.94 -21.54
C ALA A 705 14.80 6.87 -21.76
N GLY A 706 13.51 7.22 -21.58
CA GLY A 706 12.38 6.32 -21.74
C GLY A 706 12.18 5.33 -20.59
N ILE A 707 12.68 5.66 -19.39
CA ILE A 707 12.58 4.83 -18.18
C ILE A 707 11.58 5.48 -17.22
N GLY A 708 10.59 4.72 -16.77
CA GLY A 708 9.63 5.19 -15.76
C GLY A 708 10.17 5.10 -14.34
N VAL A 709 9.70 5.97 -13.45
CA VAL A 709 10.16 6.05 -12.06
C VAL A 709 9.04 5.65 -11.10
N ILE A 710 9.25 4.56 -10.37
CA ILE A 710 8.42 4.12 -9.25
C ILE A 710 9.13 4.52 -7.96
N MET A 711 8.38 4.96 -6.96
CA MET A 711 8.92 5.33 -5.65
C MET A 711 8.22 4.54 -4.55
N ASP A 712 9.00 4.00 -3.62
CA ASP A 712 8.48 3.48 -2.37
C ASP A 712 7.92 4.61 -1.50
N TRP A 713 6.63 4.55 -1.26
CA TRP A 713 5.86 5.47 -0.46
C TRP A 713 5.47 4.80 0.86
N VAL A 714 5.69 5.50 1.98
CA VAL A 714 5.62 4.92 3.33
C VAL A 714 4.49 5.56 4.16
N PRO A 715 3.21 5.30 3.83
CA PRO A 715 2.09 5.84 4.60
C PRO A 715 1.72 4.99 5.82
N ALA A 716 2.37 3.83 6.02
CA ALA A 716 1.98 2.87 7.05
C ALA A 716 2.30 3.36 8.46
N HIS A 717 3.45 4.03 8.64
CA HIS A 717 3.93 4.45 9.95
C HIS A 717 4.98 5.57 9.86
N PHE A 718 5.35 6.14 11.01
CA PHE A 718 6.44 7.10 11.15
C PHE A 718 7.19 6.91 12.49
N PRO A 719 8.46 7.34 12.62
CA PRO A 719 9.24 7.06 13.83
C PRO A 719 8.89 8.02 14.99
N LYS A 720 9.37 7.69 16.20
CA LYS A 720 9.07 8.42 17.44
C LYS A 720 9.95 9.66 17.68
N ASP A 721 10.72 10.09 16.68
CA ASP A 721 11.62 11.23 16.77
C ASP A 721 10.90 12.51 17.22
N GLU A 722 11.31 13.05 18.37
CA GLU A 722 10.64 14.20 19.01
C GLU A 722 10.66 15.46 18.14
N PHE A 723 11.66 15.61 17.25
CA PHE A 723 11.73 16.77 16.36
C PHE A 723 10.73 16.70 15.20
N ALA A 724 10.08 15.56 14.94
CA ALA A 724 9.22 15.34 13.78
C ALA A 724 7.73 15.25 14.19
N LEU A 725 6.95 14.34 13.60
CA LEU A 725 5.48 14.28 13.72
C LEU A 725 4.97 13.80 15.08
N ALA A 726 5.76 13.05 15.86
CA ALA A 726 5.32 12.46 17.11
C ALA A 726 4.86 13.52 18.12
N ARG A 727 3.61 13.43 18.61
CA ARG A 727 3.01 14.38 19.55
C ARG A 727 3.21 15.84 19.13
N PHE A 728 2.95 16.12 17.85
CA PHE A 728 3.41 17.34 17.17
C PHE A 728 3.11 18.63 17.94
N ASP A 729 1.90 18.78 18.47
CA ASP A 729 1.45 19.96 19.23
C ASP A 729 1.35 19.73 20.76
N GLY A 730 2.06 18.70 21.26
CA GLY A 730 2.13 18.32 22.68
C GLY A 730 1.31 17.08 23.06
N GLN A 731 0.40 16.66 22.17
CA GLN A 731 -0.42 15.46 22.32
C GLN A 731 -0.52 14.69 20.99
N PRO A 732 -1.02 13.45 20.97
CA PRO A 732 -1.23 12.69 19.74
C PRO A 732 -2.01 13.50 18.69
N LEU A 733 -1.40 13.74 17.53
CA LEU A 733 -1.96 14.57 16.47
C LEU A 733 -1.99 13.82 15.14
N TYR A 734 -0.83 13.39 14.67
CA TYR A 734 -0.68 12.59 13.45
C TYR A 734 -0.89 11.11 13.74
N GLU A 735 -0.45 10.66 14.92
CA GLU A 735 -0.66 9.31 15.43
C GLU A 735 -2.01 9.17 16.14
N HIS A 736 -2.56 7.95 16.09
CA HIS A 736 -3.80 7.66 16.79
C HIS A 736 -3.61 7.70 18.33
N PRO A 737 -4.50 8.34 19.11
CA PRO A 737 -4.32 8.51 20.55
C PRO A 737 -4.47 7.23 21.38
N ASP A 738 -5.20 6.22 20.89
CA ASP A 738 -5.25 4.87 21.48
C ASP A 738 -3.98 4.09 21.07
N PRO A 739 -3.10 3.69 22.02
CA PRO A 739 -1.87 2.95 21.71
C PRO A 739 -2.09 1.62 21.01
N PHE A 740 -3.26 0.98 21.17
CA PHE A 740 -3.58 -0.26 20.44
C PHE A 740 -3.78 -0.04 18.94
N LEU A 741 -4.02 1.20 18.54
CA LEU A 741 -4.20 1.63 17.15
C LEU A 741 -3.05 2.50 16.65
N GLY A 742 -2.33 3.16 17.56
CA GLY A 742 -1.35 4.20 17.26
C GLY A 742 0.12 3.76 17.28
N GLU A 743 0.43 2.50 17.62
CA GLU A 743 1.83 2.03 17.67
C GLU A 743 2.03 0.64 17.05
N HIS A 744 3.11 0.45 16.30
CA HIS A 744 3.59 -0.88 15.93
C HIS A 744 4.55 -1.40 17.02
N PRO A 745 4.17 -2.44 17.79
CA PRO A 745 4.93 -2.87 18.96
C PRO A 745 6.32 -3.42 18.59
N ASP A 746 6.42 -4.22 17.53
CA ASP A 746 7.69 -4.84 17.13
C ASP A 746 8.66 -3.86 16.45
N TRP A 747 8.14 -2.78 15.86
CA TRP A 747 8.95 -1.77 15.14
C TRP A 747 9.32 -0.57 16.00
N GLY A 748 8.57 -0.33 17.08
CA GLY A 748 8.73 0.86 17.92
C GLY A 748 8.33 2.17 17.23
N THR A 749 7.51 2.10 16.17
CA THR A 749 7.04 3.25 15.37
C THR A 749 5.58 3.60 15.69
N LEU A 750 5.13 4.76 15.21
CA LEU A 750 3.77 5.28 15.38
C LEU A 750 2.95 5.07 14.10
N ILE A 751 1.67 4.76 14.25
CA ILE A 751 0.71 4.56 13.17
C ILE A 751 -0.12 5.83 13.01
N PHE A 752 -0.28 6.27 11.76
CA PHE A 752 -1.12 7.43 11.44
C PHE A 752 -2.58 7.22 11.85
N ASP A 753 -3.24 8.28 12.32
CA ASP A 753 -4.69 8.31 12.53
C ASP A 753 -5.41 8.52 11.19
N PHE A 754 -5.59 7.44 10.43
CA PHE A 754 -6.29 7.47 9.13
C PHE A 754 -7.75 7.96 9.23
N GLY A 755 -8.36 7.88 10.42
CA GLY A 755 -9.71 8.37 10.69
C GLY A 755 -9.79 9.89 10.75
N ARG A 756 -8.68 10.55 11.11
CA ARG A 756 -8.59 12.01 11.20
C ARG A 756 -8.43 12.65 9.82
N ARG A 757 -9.32 13.60 9.51
CA ARG A 757 -9.46 14.18 8.16
C ARG A 757 -8.19 14.87 7.68
N GLU A 758 -7.57 15.67 8.53
CA GLU A 758 -6.38 16.43 8.19
C GLU A 758 -5.14 15.54 8.03
N VAL A 759 -5.06 14.45 8.81
CA VAL A 759 -3.99 13.43 8.70
C VAL A 759 -4.14 12.63 7.42
N ARG A 760 -5.37 12.19 7.11
CA ARG A 760 -5.67 11.54 5.82
C ARG A 760 -5.34 12.46 4.65
N ASN A 761 -5.72 13.75 4.73
CA ASN A 761 -5.42 14.73 3.70
C ASN A 761 -3.91 15.00 3.55
N PHE A 762 -3.14 15.01 4.64
CA PHE A 762 -1.69 15.09 4.61
C PHE A 762 -1.08 13.95 3.77
N LEU A 763 -1.53 12.71 3.98
CA LEU A 763 -1.03 11.54 3.24
C LEU A 763 -1.52 11.51 1.79
N VAL A 764 -2.80 11.78 1.53
CA VAL A 764 -3.34 11.82 0.16
C VAL A 764 -2.65 12.91 -0.66
N ALA A 765 -2.50 14.11 -0.09
CA ALA A 765 -1.75 15.18 -0.75
C ALA A 765 -0.26 14.83 -0.90
N ASN A 766 0.32 14.04 0.01
CA ASN A 766 1.71 13.59 -0.13
C ASN A 766 1.91 12.65 -1.32
N ALA A 767 0.99 11.70 -1.55
CA ALA A 767 1.03 10.85 -2.73
C ALA A 767 0.97 11.69 -4.02
N LEU A 768 0.04 12.65 -4.09
CA LEU A 768 -0.10 13.54 -5.24
C LEU A 768 1.11 14.45 -5.43
N TYR A 769 1.72 14.92 -4.35
CA TYR A 769 2.91 15.77 -4.39
C TYR A 769 4.07 15.11 -5.14
N TRP A 770 4.35 13.84 -4.87
CA TRP A 770 5.41 13.11 -5.59
C TRP A 770 5.06 12.90 -7.08
N LEU A 771 3.79 12.58 -7.37
CA LEU A 771 3.33 12.35 -8.74
C LEU A 771 3.31 13.64 -9.59
N GLU A 772 3.01 14.80 -8.98
CA GLU A 772 2.83 16.08 -9.69
C GLU A 772 4.06 16.99 -9.64
N GLU A 773 4.74 17.14 -8.50
CA GLU A 773 5.89 18.06 -8.38
C GLU A 773 7.20 17.43 -8.83
N PHE A 774 7.30 16.09 -8.73
CA PHE A 774 8.49 15.32 -9.10
C PHE A 774 8.26 14.39 -10.29
N HIS A 775 7.05 14.41 -10.87
CA HIS A 775 6.68 13.62 -12.06
C HIS A 775 6.81 12.10 -11.89
N ILE A 776 6.84 11.58 -10.65
CA ILE A 776 6.91 10.13 -10.39
C ILE A 776 5.78 9.38 -11.12
N ASP A 777 6.09 8.23 -11.71
CA ASP A 777 5.16 7.44 -12.55
C ASP A 777 4.42 6.36 -11.76
N GLY A 778 4.88 6.02 -10.57
CA GLY A 778 4.17 5.10 -9.70
C GLY A 778 4.61 5.11 -8.26
N LEU A 779 3.73 4.61 -7.39
CA LEU A 779 3.98 4.51 -5.95
C LEU A 779 3.86 3.06 -5.51
N ARG A 780 4.88 2.54 -4.83
CA ARG A 780 4.83 1.23 -4.17
C ARG A 780 4.64 1.42 -2.67
N VAL A 781 3.65 0.75 -2.09
CA VAL A 781 3.36 0.79 -0.65
C VAL A 781 3.82 -0.50 -0.01
N ASP A 782 4.78 -0.36 0.91
CA ASP A 782 5.29 -1.44 1.76
C ASP A 782 4.29 -1.83 2.85
N ALA A 783 4.35 -3.10 3.26
CA ALA A 783 3.70 -3.66 4.43
C ALA A 783 2.22 -3.27 4.55
N VAL A 784 1.45 -3.32 3.46
CA VAL A 784 0.03 -2.92 3.44
C VAL A 784 -0.79 -3.69 4.49
N ALA A 785 -0.41 -4.94 4.78
CA ALA A 785 -1.01 -5.73 5.85
C ALA A 785 -0.92 -5.05 7.24
N SER A 786 0.15 -4.31 7.51
CA SER A 786 0.30 -3.58 8.78
C SER A 786 -0.74 -2.48 8.96
N MET A 787 -1.23 -1.93 7.86
CA MET A 787 -2.29 -0.94 7.82
C MET A 787 -3.67 -1.59 7.89
N LEU A 788 -3.89 -2.67 7.14
CA LEU A 788 -5.19 -3.32 6.97
C LEU A 788 -5.71 -4.01 8.23
N TYR A 789 -4.84 -4.40 9.16
CA TYR A 789 -5.19 -5.27 10.27
C TYR A 789 -4.93 -4.64 11.64
N LEU A 790 -5.96 -4.60 12.47
CA LEU A 790 -5.91 -4.14 13.86
C LEU A 790 -5.12 -5.11 14.75
N ASP A 791 -5.04 -6.39 14.38
CA ASP A 791 -4.30 -7.45 15.07
C ASP A 791 -2.87 -7.65 14.54
N TYR A 792 -2.41 -6.84 13.58
CA TYR A 792 -1.06 -6.98 13.01
C TYR A 792 0.02 -6.89 14.10
N SER A 793 0.85 -7.94 14.21
CA SER A 793 1.94 -8.01 15.19
C SER A 793 1.46 -7.86 16.66
N ARG A 794 0.19 -8.22 16.95
CA ARG A 794 -0.40 -8.14 18.30
C ARG A 794 -0.95 -9.47 18.77
N GLN A 795 -0.76 -9.77 20.05
CA GLN A 795 -1.33 -10.96 20.68
C GLN A 795 -2.81 -10.76 21.05
N GLU A 796 -3.50 -11.85 21.39
CA GLU A 796 -4.86 -11.78 21.93
C GLU A 796 -4.92 -10.86 23.16
N GLY A 797 -5.93 -9.99 23.22
CA GLY A 797 -6.08 -8.99 24.28
C GLY A 797 -5.23 -7.71 24.10
N GLN A 798 -4.34 -7.65 23.10
CA GLN A 798 -3.55 -6.46 22.76
C GLN A 798 -4.12 -5.65 21.59
N TRP A 799 -5.29 -6.03 21.07
CA TRP A 799 -6.02 -5.32 20.02
C TRP A 799 -7.54 -5.43 20.28
N ARG A 800 -8.34 -4.66 19.52
CA ARG A 800 -9.80 -4.68 19.60
C ARG A 800 -10.40 -4.76 18.20
N PRO A 801 -11.53 -5.48 18.02
CA PRO A 801 -12.19 -5.54 16.73
C PRO A 801 -12.77 -4.18 16.33
N ASN A 802 -12.95 -4.01 15.02
CA ASN A 802 -13.64 -2.86 14.45
C ASN A 802 -15.13 -2.85 14.83
N ARG A 803 -15.84 -1.80 14.42
CA ARG A 803 -17.27 -1.60 14.72
C ARG A 803 -18.20 -2.72 14.24
N PHE A 804 -17.74 -3.62 13.37
CA PHE A 804 -18.47 -4.77 12.86
C PHE A 804 -17.99 -6.12 13.43
N GLY A 805 -17.05 -6.11 14.38
CA GLY A 805 -16.51 -7.32 15.01
C GLY A 805 -15.32 -7.95 14.28
N GLY A 806 -14.90 -7.38 13.15
CA GLY A 806 -13.77 -7.87 12.36
C GLY A 806 -12.43 -7.29 12.81
N ARG A 807 -11.33 -7.82 12.26
CA ARG A 807 -9.96 -7.36 12.52
C ARG A 807 -9.47 -6.29 11.55
N GLU A 808 -10.29 -5.95 10.55
CA GLU A 808 -9.95 -5.01 9.49
C GLU A 808 -9.96 -3.57 10.02
N ASN A 809 -8.93 -2.81 9.69
CA ASN A 809 -8.84 -1.38 9.95
C ASN A 809 -9.59 -0.60 8.87
N LEU A 810 -10.84 -0.22 9.17
CA LEU A 810 -11.75 0.38 8.18
C LEU A 810 -11.27 1.77 7.73
N GLU A 811 -10.65 2.52 8.64
CA GLU A 811 -10.09 3.84 8.37
C GLU A 811 -8.90 3.75 7.41
N ALA A 812 -8.00 2.77 7.61
CA ALA A 812 -6.89 2.51 6.69
C ALA A 812 -7.37 2.05 5.31
N ILE A 813 -8.37 1.16 5.25
CA ILE A 813 -8.99 0.74 3.98
C ILE A 813 -9.57 1.95 3.24
N GLY A 814 -10.35 2.79 3.93
CA GLY A 814 -10.93 3.99 3.34
C GLY A 814 -9.87 4.98 2.84
N PHE A 815 -8.77 5.14 3.58
CA PHE A 815 -7.63 5.94 3.15
C PHE A 815 -6.96 5.40 1.88
N LEU A 816 -6.65 4.10 1.82
CA LEU A 816 -6.01 3.49 0.65
C LEU A 816 -6.89 3.63 -0.61
N GLN A 817 -8.21 3.42 -0.45
CA GLN A 817 -9.17 3.63 -1.52
C GLN A 817 -9.19 5.09 -2.00
N GLU A 818 -9.18 6.05 -1.08
CA GLU A 818 -9.15 7.48 -1.40
C GLU A 818 -7.84 7.88 -2.10
N ALA A 819 -6.69 7.43 -1.58
CA ALA A 819 -5.38 7.73 -2.15
C ALA A 819 -5.25 7.18 -3.58
N ASN A 820 -5.60 5.91 -3.80
CA ASN A 820 -5.55 5.30 -5.13
C ASN A 820 -6.52 5.98 -6.10
N ALA A 821 -7.80 6.14 -5.73
CA ALA A 821 -8.80 6.75 -6.60
C ALA A 821 -8.42 8.19 -7.00
N THR A 822 -7.85 8.95 -6.07
CA THR A 822 -7.43 10.33 -6.31
C THR A 822 -6.17 10.38 -7.20
N ALA A 823 -5.18 9.52 -6.96
CA ALA A 823 -3.97 9.43 -7.76
C ALA A 823 -4.28 9.10 -9.24
N TYR A 824 -5.06 8.05 -9.52
CA TYR A 824 -5.42 7.69 -10.90
C TYR A 824 -6.27 8.76 -11.60
N LYS A 825 -7.11 9.49 -10.86
CA LYS A 825 -7.92 10.58 -11.40
C LYS A 825 -7.07 11.80 -11.77
N ARG A 826 -6.14 12.18 -10.89
CA ARG A 826 -5.29 13.38 -11.05
C ARG A 826 -4.18 13.15 -12.06
N VAL A 827 -3.58 11.96 -12.05
CA VAL A 827 -2.39 11.65 -12.83
C VAL A 827 -2.60 10.36 -13.63
N PRO A 828 -3.31 10.43 -14.78
CA PRO A 828 -3.60 9.25 -15.58
C PRO A 828 -2.33 8.52 -16.07
N GLY A 829 -2.42 7.20 -16.16
CA GLY A 829 -1.34 6.35 -16.67
C GLY A 829 -0.23 6.01 -15.67
N ILE A 830 -0.36 6.43 -14.41
CA ILE A 830 0.50 5.98 -13.30
C ILE A 830 0.19 4.53 -12.92
N VAL A 831 1.03 3.95 -12.05
CA VAL A 831 0.75 2.68 -11.38
C VAL A 831 0.89 2.83 -9.86
N THR A 832 -0.02 2.22 -9.11
CA THR A 832 0.17 2.01 -7.66
C THR A 832 0.34 0.53 -7.37
N ILE A 833 1.33 0.19 -6.55
CA ILE A 833 1.77 -1.18 -6.29
C ILE A 833 1.66 -1.46 -4.79
N ALA A 834 1.06 -2.59 -4.42
CA ALA A 834 0.94 -3.02 -3.03
C ALA A 834 1.84 -4.22 -2.73
N GLU A 835 2.57 -4.17 -1.62
CA GLU A 835 3.07 -5.37 -0.94
C GLU A 835 2.11 -5.75 0.19
N GLU A 836 1.36 -6.84 -0.05
CA GLU A 836 0.33 -7.33 0.86
C GLU A 836 0.48 -8.85 1.01
N SER A 837 0.74 -9.30 2.23
CA SER A 837 1.23 -10.65 2.54
C SER A 837 0.22 -11.58 3.22
N THR A 838 -1.05 -11.18 3.37
CA THR A 838 -2.09 -11.89 4.16
C THR A 838 -3.31 -12.32 3.35
N ALA A 839 -3.16 -12.46 2.02
CA ALA A 839 -4.20 -12.92 1.09
C ALA A 839 -5.49 -12.06 1.14
N PHE A 840 -5.37 -10.77 1.44
CA PHE A 840 -6.49 -9.84 1.39
C PHE A 840 -7.09 -9.83 -0.04
N PRO A 841 -8.42 -9.97 -0.20
CA PRO A 841 -9.03 -10.05 -1.52
C PRO A 841 -9.22 -8.67 -2.16
N GLY A 842 -9.03 -8.59 -3.48
CA GLY A 842 -9.37 -7.39 -4.25
C GLY A 842 -8.39 -6.23 -4.04
N VAL A 843 -7.12 -6.54 -3.77
CA VAL A 843 -6.07 -5.51 -3.60
C VAL A 843 -5.94 -4.69 -4.88
N THR A 844 -5.94 -5.35 -6.04
CA THR A 844 -5.79 -4.72 -7.37
C THR A 844 -7.12 -4.45 -8.07
N ARG A 845 -8.25 -4.62 -7.36
CA ARG A 845 -9.57 -4.33 -7.92
C ARG A 845 -9.91 -2.85 -7.80
N PRO A 846 -10.69 -2.30 -8.74
CA PRO A 846 -11.22 -0.94 -8.64
C PRO A 846 -11.99 -0.67 -7.34
N THR A 847 -11.90 0.56 -6.84
CA THR A 847 -12.52 0.98 -5.58
C THR A 847 -14.06 1.01 -5.64
N ASP A 848 -14.63 1.22 -6.83
CA ASP A 848 -16.08 1.13 -7.08
C ASP A 848 -16.63 -0.30 -7.07
N HIS A 849 -15.75 -1.31 -7.02
CA HIS A 849 -16.06 -2.73 -6.86
C HIS A 849 -15.53 -3.31 -5.54
N ASN A 850 -15.45 -2.48 -4.49
CA ASN A 850 -14.94 -2.81 -3.15
C ASN A 850 -13.46 -3.27 -3.11
N GLY A 851 -12.66 -2.96 -4.12
CA GLY A 851 -11.22 -3.19 -4.06
C GLY A 851 -10.46 -2.07 -3.33
N LEU A 852 -9.17 -2.28 -3.08
CA LEU A 852 -8.28 -1.24 -2.52
C LEU A 852 -7.85 -0.22 -3.58
N GLY A 853 -7.99 -0.54 -4.87
CA GLY A 853 -7.67 0.34 -5.98
C GLY A 853 -6.22 0.34 -6.42
N PHE A 854 -5.38 -0.59 -5.94
CA PHE A 854 -4.02 -0.72 -6.46
C PHE A 854 -4.03 -1.20 -7.93
N GLY A 855 -3.00 -0.84 -8.68
CA GLY A 855 -2.81 -1.32 -10.05
C GLY A 855 -2.18 -2.71 -10.10
N LEU A 856 -1.18 -2.94 -9.23
CA LEU A 856 -0.43 -4.18 -9.12
C LEU A 856 -0.28 -4.62 -7.66
N LYS A 857 -0.05 -5.91 -7.45
CA LYS A 857 0.31 -6.50 -6.16
C LYS A 857 1.57 -7.35 -6.31
N TRP A 858 2.49 -7.24 -5.36
CA TRP A 858 3.62 -8.16 -5.26
C TRP A 858 3.15 -9.58 -4.99
N ASN A 859 3.59 -10.53 -5.81
CA ASN A 859 3.28 -11.94 -5.65
C ASN A 859 4.25 -12.60 -4.66
N MET A 860 4.04 -12.35 -3.38
CA MET A 860 4.88 -12.90 -2.30
C MET A 860 4.83 -14.43 -2.25
N GLY A 861 3.70 -15.04 -2.63
CA GLY A 861 3.57 -16.50 -2.72
C GLY A 861 4.47 -17.10 -3.80
N TRP A 862 4.44 -16.54 -5.02
CA TRP A 862 5.35 -16.93 -6.09
C TRP A 862 6.81 -16.75 -5.68
N MET A 863 7.15 -15.61 -5.08
CA MET A 863 8.52 -15.33 -4.64
C MET A 863 9.01 -16.41 -3.67
N HIS A 864 8.25 -16.66 -2.60
CA HIS A 864 8.63 -17.64 -1.58
C HIS A 864 8.75 -19.07 -2.15
N ASP A 865 7.76 -19.49 -2.95
CA ASP A 865 7.71 -20.86 -3.48
C ASP A 865 8.80 -21.09 -4.53
N SER A 866 9.00 -20.13 -5.44
CA SER A 866 10.01 -20.24 -6.49
C SER A 866 11.43 -20.15 -5.95
N LEU A 867 11.70 -19.27 -4.98
CA LEU A 867 13.00 -19.20 -4.29
C LEU A 867 13.27 -20.47 -3.48
N SER A 868 12.26 -20.99 -2.77
CA SER A 868 12.38 -22.27 -2.07
C SER A 868 12.71 -23.39 -3.05
N TYR A 869 12.02 -23.47 -4.19
CA TYR A 869 12.25 -24.49 -5.20
C TYR A 869 13.65 -24.42 -5.81
N ILE A 870 14.11 -23.22 -6.18
CA ILE A 870 15.42 -23.05 -6.83
C ILE A 870 16.58 -23.22 -5.84
N SER A 871 16.35 -22.98 -4.55
CA SER A 871 17.37 -23.21 -3.51
C SER A 871 17.57 -24.70 -3.19
N GLU A 872 16.61 -25.57 -3.54
CA GLU A 872 16.76 -27.02 -3.38
C GLU A 872 17.82 -27.58 -4.32
N ASN A 873 18.62 -28.52 -3.80
CA ASN A 873 19.53 -29.33 -4.62
C ASN A 873 18.75 -29.94 -5.80
N PRO A 874 19.28 -29.92 -7.04
CA PRO A 874 18.53 -30.36 -8.21
C PRO A 874 17.93 -31.77 -8.09
N ILE A 875 18.60 -32.68 -7.39
CA ILE A 875 18.10 -34.05 -7.16
C ILE A 875 16.83 -34.10 -6.28
N ASN A 876 16.59 -33.09 -5.44
CA ASN A 876 15.43 -33.01 -4.56
C ASN A 876 14.22 -32.30 -5.19
N ARG A 877 14.46 -31.52 -6.27
CA ARG A 877 13.43 -30.66 -6.88
C ARG A 877 12.20 -31.44 -7.35
N SER A 878 12.33 -32.72 -7.69
CA SER A 878 11.19 -33.57 -8.06
C SER A 878 10.14 -33.69 -6.93
N TYR A 879 10.57 -33.67 -5.67
CA TYR A 879 9.68 -33.73 -4.50
C TYR A 879 8.96 -32.40 -4.24
N HIS A 880 9.49 -31.31 -4.80
CA HIS A 880 9.01 -29.95 -4.58
C HIS A 880 8.47 -29.30 -5.85
N HIS A 881 8.23 -30.07 -6.91
CA HIS A 881 7.84 -29.56 -8.23
C HIS A 881 6.56 -28.69 -8.18
N HIS A 882 5.63 -29.00 -7.26
CA HIS A 882 4.43 -28.19 -7.02
C HIS A 882 4.74 -26.73 -6.66
N LYS A 883 5.86 -26.43 -5.98
CA LYS A 883 6.24 -25.06 -5.62
C LYS A 883 6.50 -24.19 -6.87
N ALA A 884 6.98 -24.79 -7.96
CA ALA A 884 7.22 -24.06 -9.21
C ALA A 884 5.96 -23.88 -10.07
N THR A 885 4.85 -24.55 -9.73
CA THR A 885 3.60 -24.53 -10.53
C THR A 885 2.42 -23.94 -9.77
N PHE A 886 2.46 -23.90 -8.44
CA PHE A 886 1.31 -23.52 -7.60
C PHE A 886 0.87 -22.07 -7.77
N SER A 887 1.78 -21.14 -8.04
CA SER A 887 1.46 -19.74 -8.34
C SER A 887 0.41 -19.59 -9.45
N MET A 888 0.43 -20.48 -10.45
CA MET A 888 -0.50 -20.45 -11.58
C MET A 888 -1.94 -20.78 -11.21
N VAL A 889 -2.19 -21.36 -10.03
CA VAL A 889 -3.56 -21.61 -9.52
C VAL A 889 -4.27 -20.29 -9.22
N TYR A 890 -3.54 -19.29 -8.76
CA TYR A 890 -4.10 -17.99 -8.37
C TYR A 890 -3.53 -16.80 -9.15
N ALA A 891 -2.66 -17.01 -10.16
CA ALA A 891 -1.98 -15.94 -10.91
C ALA A 891 -2.91 -14.92 -11.57
N TYR A 892 -4.22 -15.19 -11.67
CA TYR A 892 -5.23 -14.31 -12.28
C TYR A 892 -6.25 -13.77 -11.27
N THR A 893 -6.02 -13.92 -9.96
CA THR A 893 -6.90 -13.35 -8.93
C THR A 893 -6.63 -11.87 -8.69
N GLU A 894 -5.41 -11.42 -8.99
CA GLU A 894 -4.91 -10.06 -8.87
C GLU A 894 -3.96 -9.78 -10.05
N ASN A 895 -3.65 -8.51 -10.31
CA ASN A 895 -2.61 -8.13 -11.27
C ASN A 895 -1.24 -8.22 -10.57
N PHE A 896 -0.45 -9.25 -10.89
CA PHE A 896 0.78 -9.52 -10.14
C PHE A 896 2.03 -8.88 -10.75
N LEU A 897 2.89 -8.38 -9.85
CA LEU A 897 4.33 -8.17 -10.07
C LEU A 897 5.07 -9.27 -9.32
N LEU A 898 6.13 -9.83 -9.92
CA LEU A 898 6.94 -10.94 -9.42
C LEU A 898 8.24 -10.40 -8.80
N PRO A 899 8.29 -10.14 -7.48
CA PRO A 899 9.40 -9.44 -6.87
C PRO A 899 10.55 -10.37 -6.49
N ILE A 900 11.77 -9.94 -6.79
CA ILE A 900 13.01 -10.38 -6.14
C ILE A 900 13.66 -9.13 -5.56
N SER A 901 13.14 -8.70 -4.41
CA SER A 901 13.44 -7.39 -3.83
C SER A 901 14.66 -7.40 -2.90
N HIS A 902 15.00 -6.22 -2.39
CA HIS A 902 16.06 -5.99 -1.41
C HIS A 902 15.93 -6.88 -0.15
N ASP A 903 14.70 -7.11 0.31
CA ASP A 903 14.40 -7.92 1.50
C ASP A 903 14.82 -9.39 1.35
N GLU A 904 14.96 -9.90 0.13
CA GLU A 904 15.32 -11.29 -0.12
C GLU A 904 16.83 -11.53 -0.16
N VAL A 905 17.65 -10.48 -0.10
CA VAL A 905 19.11 -10.57 -0.21
C VAL A 905 19.86 -9.98 0.99
N VAL A 906 19.23 -9.99 2.16
CA VAL A 906 19.73 -9.45 3.44
C VAL A 906 19.45 -10.39 4.62
N HIS A 907 19.89 -9.99 5.81
CA HIS A 907 19.53 -10.60 7.10
C HIS A 907 19.80 -12.11 7.19
N GLY A 908 20.86 -12.60 6.55
CA GLY A 908 21.24 -14.01 6.57
C GLY A 908 20.49 -14.87 5.55
N LYS A 909 19.61 -14.29 4.72
CA LYS A 909 18.91 -15.01 3.65
C LYS A 909 19.83 -15.37 2.48
N GLY A 910 21.04 -14.80 2.41
CA GLY A 910 21.98 -14.93 1.31
C GLY A 910 21.61 -14.10 0.08
N SER A 911 22.62 -13.74 -0.72
CA SER A 911 22.40 -13.15 -2.06
C SER A 911 21.69 -14.13 -2.99
N MET A 912 21.12 -13.62 -4.09
CA MET A 912 20.49 -14.47 -5.10
C MET A 912 21.42 -15.57 -5.64
N LEU A 913 22.71 -15.27 -5.81
CA LEU A 913 23.68 -16.27 -6.25
C LEU A 913 23.95 -17.34 -5.18
N ARG A 914 23.99 -16.94 -3.89
CA ARG A 914 24.29 -17.85 -2.78
C ARG A 914 23.11 -18.74 -2.36
N LYS A 915 21.90 -18.39 -2.77
CA LYS A 915 20.73 -19.29 -2.67
C LYS A 915 20.85 -20.50 -3.60
N MET A 916 21.58 -20.36 -4.71
CA MET A 916 21.71 -21.43 -5.71
C MET A 916 22.64 -22.55 -5.21
N PRO A 917 22.25 -23.83 -5.35
CA PRO A 917 23.10 -24.95 -4.97
C PRO A 917 24.14 -25.28 -6.05
N GLY A 918 25.18 -26.02 -5.66
CA GLY A 918 26.20 -26.54 -6.57
C GLY A 918 27.50 -25.73 -6.56
N ASP A 919 28.38 -26.04 -7.51
CA ASP A 919 29.60 -25.26 -7.73
C ASP A 919 29.29 -23.90 -8.37
N ARG A 920 30.32 -23.04 -8.54
CA ARG A 920 30.12 -21.69 -9.05
C ARG A 920 29.45 -21.64 -10.43
N TRP A 921 29.80 -22.57 -11.32
CA TRP A 921 29.20 -22.60 -12.65
C TRP A 921 27.72 -22.96 -12.55
N GLN A 922 27.39 -23.96 -11.74
CA GLN A 922 26.00 -24.36 -11.48
C GLN A 922 25.20 -23.24 -10.82
N GLN A 923 25.78 -22.50 -9.87
CA GLN A 923 25.12 -21.37 -9.22
C GLN A 923 24.73 -20.28 -10.21
N LEU A 924 25.66 -19.90 -11.10
CA LEU A 924 25.40 -18.90 -12.14
C LEU A 924 24.40 -19.41 -13.18
N ALA A 925 24.50 -20.68 -13.60
CA ALA A 925 23.53 -21.29 -14.50
C ALA A 925 22.11 -21.33 -13.90
N ASN A 926 21.99 -21.71 -12.62
CA ASN A 926 20.72 -21.68 -11.90
C ASN A 926 20.12 -20.27 -11.84
N LEU A 927 20.95 -19.26 -11.52
CA LEU A 927 20.50 -17.87 -11.48
C LEU A 927 20.01 -17.41 -12.85
N ARG A 928 20.75 -17.72 -13.92
CA ARG A 928 20.34 -17.42 -15.30
C ARG A 928 19.01 -18.08 -15.67
N ALA A 929 18.85 -19.37 -15.37
CA ALA A 929 17.61 -20.10 -15.61
C ALA A 929 16.44 -19.55 -14.79
N TYR A 930 16.68 -19.18 -13.53
CA TYR A 930 15.67 -18.60 -12.65
C TYR A 930 15.17 -17.24 -13.16
N LEU A 931 16.08 -16.36 -13.57
CA LEU A 931 15.73 -15.05 -14.13
C LEU A 931 14.96 -15.20 -15.45
N ALA A 932 15.37 -16.12 -16.34
CA ALA A 932 14.58 -16.40 -17.53
C ALA A 932 13.19 -16.94 -17.17
N PHE A 933 13.09 -17.87 -16.23
CA PHE A 933 11.78 -18.35 -15.76
C PHE A 933 10.90 -17.22 -15.21
N GLN A 934 11.45 -16.29 -14.43
CA GLN A 934 10.73 -15.11 -13.93
C GLN A 934 10.21 -14.22 -15.07
N TRP A 935 11.02 -13.95 -16.10
CA TRP A 935 10.62 -13.13 -17.25
C TRP A 935 9.57 -13.81 -18.14
N ALA A 936 9.53 -15.14 -18.15
CA ALA A 936 8.55 -15.91 -18.90
C ALA A 936 7.25 -16.18 -18.14
N HIS A 937 7.29 -16.17 -16.80
CA HIS A 937 6.12 -16.41 -15.96
C HIS A 937 5.13 -15.23 -16.06
N PRO A 938 3.80 -15.46 -16.09
CA PRO A 938 2.82 -14.38 -16.07
C PRO A 938 2.98 -13.46 -14.85
N GLY A 939 2.99 -12.15 -15.11
CA GLY A 939 3.19 -11.08 -14.13
C GLY A 939 4.32 -10.12 -14.54
N LYS A 940 4.38 -8.92 -13.94
CA LYS A 940 5.45 -7.94 -14.19
C LYS A 940 6.73 -8.33 -13.44
N GLN A 941 7.90 -7.86 -13.86
CA GLN A 941 9.19 -8.30 -13.27
C GLN A 941 9.80 -7.21 -12.40
N LEU A 942 10.36 -7.61 -11.26
CA LEU A 942 11.23 -6.76 -10.44
C LEU A 942 12.42 -7.55 -9.94
N ILE A 943 13.62 -6.99 -10.09
CA ILE A 943 14.82 -7.47 -9.41
C ILE A 943 15.56 -6.33 -8.72
N PHE A 944 16.14 -6.62 -7.56
CA PHE A 944 16.97 -5.67 -6.82
C PHE A 944 18.40 -5.62 -7.34
N MET A 945 18.96 -4.42 -7.30
CA MET A 945 20.36 -4.14 -7.65
C MET A 945 21.35 -5.12 -7.02
N GLY A 946 22.32 -5.57 -7.81
CA GLY A 946 23.24 -6.65 -7.45
C GLY A 946 22.82 -8.02 -8.00
N THR A 947 21.52 -8.26 -8.19
CA THR A 947 21.02 -9.53 -8.75
C THR A 947 21.42 -9.71 -10.21
N GLU A 948 21.46 -8.62 -10.98
CA GLU A 948 21.66 -8.61 -12.43
C GLU A 948 23.08 -9.00 -12.87
N PHE A 949 24.06 -8.97 -11.96
CA PHE A 949 25.40 -9.53 -12.19
C PHE A 949 25.73 -10.69 -11.25
N GLY A 950 24.74 -11.19 -10.49
CA GLY A 950 24.93 -12.26 -9.53
C GLY A 950 25.93 -11.88 -8.43
N GLN A 951 25.66 -10.80 -7.70
CA GLN A 951 26.48 -10.42 -6.55
C GLN A 951 26.62 -11.59 -5.57
N GLU A 952 27.83 -11.75 -5.03
CA GLU A 952 28.11 -12.85 -4.11
C GLU A 952 27.65 -12.59 -2.69
N ALA A 953 27.96 -11.41 -2.15
CA ALA A 953 27.58 -11.03 -0.79
C ALA A 953 26.12 -10.57 -0.72
N GLU A 954 25.52 -10.70 0.46
CA GLU A 954 24.26 -10.00 0.76
C GLU A 954 24.42 -8.49 0.53
N TRP A 955 23.31 -7.83 0.24
CA TRP A 955 23.31 -6.38 0.15
C TRP A 955 23.67 -5.77 1.50
N ASN A 956 24.51 -4.74 1.46
CA ASN A 956 24.92 -3.97 2.63
C ASN A 956 24.96 -2.50 2.25
N GLU A 957 24.04 -1.71 2.82
CA GLU A 957 23.91 -0.29 2.48
C GLU A 957 25.20 0.50 2.70
N ALA A 958 25.96 0.17 3.75
CA ALA A 958 27.17 0.90 4.12
C ALA A 958 28.38 0.60 3.22
N HIS A 959 28.39 -0.53 2.53
CA HIS A 959 29.52 -0.96 1.67
C HIS A 959 29.24 -0.72 0.18
N GLY A 960 27.97 -0.64 -0.20
CA GLY A 960 27.55 -0.58 -1.59
C GLY A 960 27.72 -1.90 -2.35
N LEU A 961 27.50 -1.86 -3.67
CA LEU A 961 27.56 -3.05 -4.52
C LEU A 961 28.99 -3.45 -4.94
N ASP A 962 29.21 -4.75 -5.15
CA ASP A 962 30.48 -5.36 -5.57
C ASP A 962 30.75 -5.18 -7.08
N TRP A 963 30.85 -3.94 -7.56
CA TRP A 963 30.99 -3.63 -8.99
C TRP A 963 32.17 -4.31 -9.70
N TRP A 964 33.24 -4.64 -8.97
CA TRP A 964 34.41 -5.35 -9.49
C TRP A 964 34.07 -6.75 -10.04
N LEU A 965 32.95 -7.35 -9.62
CA LEU A 965 32.46 -8.62 -10.18
C LEU A 965 32.06 -8.48 -11.65
N THR A 966 31.64 -7.29 -12.08
CA THR A 966 31.20 -7.06 -13.47
C THR A 966 32.34 -7.18 -14.50
N ASP A 967 33.59 -7.12 -14.04
CA ASP A 967 34.79 -7.36 -14.86
C ASP A 967 35.09 -8.87 -15.04
N ALA A 968 34.49 -9.74 -14.22
CA ALA A 968 34.65 -11.18 -14.31
C ALA A 968 33.69 -11.77 -15.38
N PRO A 969 34.20 -12.50 -16.39
CA PRO A 969 33.36 -13.01 -17.49
C PRO A 969 32.09 -13.77 -17.07
N PRO A 970 32.10 -14.65 -16.03
CA PRO A 970 30.90 -15.37 -15.63
C PRO A 970 29.78 -14.46 -15.07
N HIS A 971 30.12 -13.42 -14.32
CA HIS A 971 29.17 -12.44 -13.78
C HIS A 971 28.69 -11.48 -14.87
N ARG A 972 29.60 -11.07 -15.77
CA ARG A 972 29.26 -10.32 -16.98
C ARG A 972 28.25 -11.08 -17.85
N GLY A 973 28.36 -12.41 -17.93
CA GLY A 973 27.41 -13.27 -18.62
C GLY A 973 25.98 -13.15 -18.07
N VAL A 974 25.81 -13.00 -16.76
CA VAL A 974 24.49 -12.75 -16.14
C VAL A 974 23.95 -11.37 -16.55
N GLN A 975 24.77 -10.32 -16.55
CA GLN A 975 24.32 -8.99 -17.02
C GLN A 975 23.90 -9.01 -18.49
N LEU A 976 24.65 -9.71 -19.34
CA LEU A 976 24.32 -9.85 -20.74
C LEU A 976 23.03 -10.64 -20.93
N LEU A 977 22.77 -11.65 -20.10
CA LEU A 977 21.48 -12.34 -20.10
C LEU A 977 20.35 -11.41 -19.70
N VAL A 978 20.45 -10.66 -18.60
CA VAL A 978 19.39 -9.72 -18.18
C VAL A 978 19.11 -8.69 -19.27
N LYS A 979 20.15 -8.20 -19.93
CA LYS A 979 20.01 -7.34 -21.10
C LYS A 979 19.24 -8.00 -22.24
N ALA A 980 19.56 -9.25 -22.57
CA ALA A 980 18.85 -10.01 -23.60
C ALA A 980 17.39 -10.28 -23.20
N LEU A 981 17.13 -10.66 -21.94
CA LEU A 981 15.79 -10.87 -21.40
C LEU A 981 14.92 -9.63 -21.53
N ASN A 982 15.45 -8.46 -21.16
CA ASN A 982 14.73 -7.19 -21.29
C ASN A 982 14.45 -6.81 -22.75
N ALA A 983 15.40 -7.04 -23.65
CA ALA A 983 15.20 -6.82 -25.08
C ALA A 983 14.10 -7.73 -25.66
N ILE A 984 14.16 -9.04 -25.35
CA ILE A 984 13.15 -10.01 -25.78
C ILE A 984 11.77 -9.66 -25.21
N TYR A 985 11.71 -9.35 -23.91
CA TYR A 985 10.47 -9.02 -23.22
C TYR A 985 9.75 -7.83 -23.83
N THR A 986 10.46 -6.73 -24.10
CA THR A 986 9.87 -5.52 -24.69
C THR A 986 9.48 -5.71 -26.17
N GLN A 987 10.12 -6.63 -26.89
CA GLN A 987 9.83 -6.92 -28.30
C GLN A 987 8.78 -8.02 -28.52
N THR A 988 8.41 -8.75 -27.46
CA THR A 988 7.57 -9.94 -27.56
C THR A 988 6.27 -9.79 -26.76
N PRO A 989 5.18 -9.31 -27.39
CA PRO A 989 3.88 -9.07 -26.74
C PRO A 989 3.32 -10.23 -25.90
N ALA A 990 3.62 -11.48 -26.29
CA ALA A 990 3.16 -12.67 -25.57
C ALA A 990 3.64 -12.72 -24.12
N LEU A 991 4.77 -12.08 -23.81
CA LEU A 991 5.37 -12.09 -22.48
C LEU A 991 4.75 -11.07 -21.52
N TYR A 992 3.91 -10.12 -21.99
CA TYR A 992 3.40 -9.06 -21.12
C TYR A 992 1.95 -8.59 -21.35
N ARG A 993 1.38 -8.77 -22.56
CA ARG A 993 0.06 -8.21 -22.91
C ARG A 993 -1.10 -8.87 -22.18
N TRP A 994 -0.98 -10.16 -21.93
CA TRP A 994 -1.99 -11.00 -21.28
C TRP A 994 -1.46 -11.62 -19.98
N ASP A 995 -0.64 -10.88 -19.23
CA ASP A 995 -0.19 -11.33 -17.89
C ASP A 995 -1.38 -11.56 -16.94
N ASN A 996 -2.40 -10.71 -17.05
CA ASN A 996 -3.58 -10.72 -16.17
C ASN A 996 -4.78 -11.48 -16.78
N ASP A 997 -4.59 -12.19 -17.91
CA ASP A 997 -5.64 -12.96 -18.58
C ASP A 997 -5.19 -14.43 -18.73
N PRO A 998 -5.98 -15.42 -18.28
CA PRO A 998 -5.63 -16.82 -18.42
C PRO A 998 -5.44 -17.29 -19.88
N ALA A 999 -5.95 -16.57 -20.87
CA ALA A 999 -5.69 -16.85 -22.29
C ALA A 999 -4.21 -16.62 -22.69
N GLY A 1000 -3.46 -15.84 -21.91
CA GLY A 1000 -2.04 -15.53 -22.15
C GLY A 1000 -1.06 -16.65 -21.81
N PHE A 1001 -1.53 -17.77 -21.24
CA PHE A 1001 -0.68 -18.85 -20.76
C PHE A 1001 -1.34 -20.22 -20.94
N GLU A 1002 -0.53 -21.21 -21.29
CA GLU A 1002 -0.97 -22.60 -21.36
C GLU A 1002 0.16 -23.56 -20.99
N TRP A 1003 -0.06 -24.45 -20.03
CA TRP A 1003 0.87 -25.55 -19.75
C TRP A 1003 0.93 -26.51 -20.94
N ILE A 1004 2.15 -26.87 -21.36
CA ILE A 1004 2.39 -28.00 -22.26
C ILE A 1004 2.57 -29.26 -21.40
N ASP A 1005 3.50 -29.21 -20.46
CA ASP A 1005 3.72 -30.24 -19.45
C ASP A 1005 4.21 -29.60 -18.15
N ALA A 1006 3.37 -29.68 -17.11
CA ALA A 1006 3.64 -29.20 -15.76
C ALA A 1006 3.95 -30.35 -14.78
N ASN A 1007 3.98 -31.60 -15.27
CA ASN A 1007 4.05 -32.80 -14.42
C ASN A 1007 5.36 -33.58 -14.61
N ASP A 1008 6.33 -33.05 -15.34
CA ASP A 1008 7.62 -33.69 -15.61
C ASP A 1008 8.62 -33.51 -14.45
N ALA A 1009 8.14 -33.75 -13.24
CA ALA A 1009 8.89 -33.66 -12.00
C ALA A 1009 10.11 -34.59 -12.00
N GLY A 1010 10.02 -35.76 -12.64
CA GLY A 1010 11.12 -36.72 -12.74
C GLY A 1010 12.35 -36.19 -13.48
N ARG A 1011 12.16 -35.23 -14.40
CA ARG A 1011 13.24 -34.53 -15.13
C ARG A 1011 13.48 -33.11 -14.64
N ASN A 1012 12.72 -32.63 -13.64
CA ASN A 1012 12.67 -31.23 -13.21
C ASN A 1012 12.39 -30.27 -14.36
N MET A 1013 11.52 -30.65 -15.28
CA MET A 1013 11.20 -29.86 -16.46
C MET A 1013 9.82 -29.21 -16.33
N LEU A 1014 9.73 -27.97 -16.81
CA LEU A 1014 8.47 -27.25 -16.99
C LEU A 1014 8.41 -26.76 -18.43
N THR A 1015 7.28 -26.99 -19.09
CA THR A 1015 7.05 -26.50 -20.45
C THR A 1015 5.70 -25.83 -20.57
N PHE A 1016 5.67 -24.64 -21.15
CA PHE A 1016 4.45 -23.86 -21.31
C PHE A 1016 4.53 -22.94 -22.52
N THR A 1017 3.37 -22.42 -22.93
CA THR A 1017 3.23 -21.43 -23.99
C THR A 1017 2.74 -20.12 -23.40
N ARG A 1018 3.36 -19.01 -23.80
CA ARG A 1018 2.84 -17.65 -23.61
C ARG A 1018 2.21 -17.18 -24.91
N TRP A 1019 1.06 -16.52 -24.83
CA TRP A 1019 0.28 -16.09 -26.00
C TRP A 1019 0.09 -14.58 -26.00
N ASP A 1020 0.20 -13.97 -27.19
CA ASP A 1020 -0.26 -12.61 -27.41
C ASP A 1020 -1.71 -12.54 -27.92
N PRO A 1021 -2.33 -11.34 -27.93
CA PRO A 1021 -3.70 -11.17 -28.42
C PRO A 1021 -3.90 -11.48 -29.91
N GLN A 1022 -2.83 -11.62 -30.68
CA GLN A 1022 -2.84 -11.95 -32.10
C GLN A 1022 -2.66 -13.46 -32.35
N GLY A 1023 -2.48 -14.26 -31.30
CA GLY A 1023 -2.24 -15.69 -31.39
C GLY A 1023 -0.80 -16.07 -31.72
N ASN A 1024 0.18 -15.18 -31.51
CA ASN A 1024 1.60 -15.53 -31.62
C ASN A 1024 2.10 -16.11 -30.28
N PRO A 1025 2.75 -17.29 -30.29
CA PRO A 1025 3.26 -17.95 -29.10
C PRO A 1025 4.73 -17.67 -28.85
N VAL A 1026 5.11 -17.78 -27.58
CA VAL A 1026 6.46 -18.13 -27.14
C VAL A 1026 6.35 -19.45 -26.38
N VAL A 1027 7.05 -20.47 -26.83
CA VAL A 1027 7.14 -21.75 -26.11
C VAL A 1027 8.38 -21.72 -25.22
N VAL A 1028 8.17 -21.95 -23.93
CA VAL A 1028 9.21 -21.90 -22.91
C VAL A 1028 9.48 -23.31 -22.41
N VAL A 1029 10.76 -23.69 -22.39
CA VAL A 1029 11.24 -24.98 -21.88
C VAL A 1029 12.26 -24.73 -20.80
N ALA A 1030 11.88 -24.96 -19.54
CA ALA A 1030 12.75 -24.81 -18.39
C ALA A 1030 13.22 -26.18 -17.89
N ASN A 1031 14.54 -26.37 -17.81
CA ASN A 1031 15.17 -27.51 -17.18
C ASN A 1031 15.90 -27.09 -15.91
N PHE A 1032 15.37 -27.50 -14.77
CA PHE A 1032 15.96 -27.24 -13.46
C PHE A 1032 16.77 -28.44 -12.93
N ALA A 1033 17.07 -29.43 -13.75
CA ALA A 1033 18.03 -30.48 -13.40
C ALA A 1033 19.48 -30.01 -13.65
N GLY A 1034 20.42 -30.60 -12.90
CA GLY A 1034 21.86 -30.39 -13.10
C GLY A 1034 22.44 -31.08 -14.35
N THR A 1035 21.60 -31.74 -15.16
CA THR A 1035 22.01 -32.53 -16.32
C THR A 1035 21.23 -32.09 -17.57
N PRO A 1036 21.86 -32.10 -18.77
CA PRO A 1036 21.15 -31.88 -20.01
C PRO A 1036 20.16 -33.02 -20.26
N HIS A 1037 19.07 -32.70 -20.95
CA HIS A 1037 18.16 -33.70 -21.49
C HIS A 1037 18.28 -33.70 -23.01
N HIS A 1038 18.76 -34.81 -23.55
CA HIS A 1038 18.91 -35.00 -24.99
C HIS A 1038 17.65 -35.63 -25.58
N ASP A 1039 17.37 -35.30 -26.84
CA ASP A 1039 16.29 -35.88 -27.63
C ASP A 1039 14.90 -35.76 -26.99
N VAL A 1040 14.64 -34.65 -26.29
CA VAL A 1040 13.34 -34.37 -25.67
C VAL A 1040 12.33 -34.11 -26.77
N LYS A 1041 11.27 -34.93 -26.83
CA LYS A 1041 10.13 -34.65 -27.71
C LYS A 1041 9.25 -33.58 -27.06
N LEU A 1042 9.24 -32.39 -27.64
CA LEU A 1042 8.48 -31.22 -27.20
C LEU A 1042 7.20 -31.08 -28.04
N ALA A 1043 6.05 -30.95 -27.38
CA ALA A 1043 4.78 -30.63 -28.03
C ALA A 1043 4.73 -29.14 -28.41
N LEU A 1044 4.29 -28.84 -29.64
CA LEU A 1044 4.27 -27.48 -30.20
C LEU A 1044 2.92 -27.14 -30.84
N PRO A 1045 2.45 -25.88 -30.75
CA PRO A 1045 1.17 -25.47 -31.32
C PRO A 1045 1.00 -25.66 -32.83
N TRP A 1046 2.10 -25.74 -33.60
CA TRP A 1046 2.09 -26.01 -35.03
C TRP A 1046 3.42 -26.56 -35.54
N ALA A 1047 3.36 -27.19 -36.72
CA ALA A 1047 4.51 -27.67 -37.47
C ALA A 1047 5.25 -26.50 -38.16
N GLY A 1048 6.45 -26.76 -38.70
CA GLY A 1048 7.28 -25.76 -39.37
C GLY A 1048 8.49 -25.34 -38.54
N ALA A 1049 9.17 -24.28 -38.98
CA ALA A 1049 10.39 -23.81 -38.34
C ALA A 1049 10.13 -22.94 -37.11
N TRP A 1050 10.92 -23.16 -36.06
CA TRP A 1050 10.92 -22.37 -34.83
C TRP A 1050 12.35 -21.92 -34.52
N GLU A 1051 12.53 -20.65 -34.18
CA GLU A 1051 13.80 -20.07 -33.77
C GLU A 1051 14.02 -20.28 -32.26
N GLU A 1052 15.26 -20.59 -31.87
CA GLU A 1052 15.72 -20.55 -30.48
C GLU A 1052 16.07 -19.10 -30.13
N GLU A 1053 15.05 -18.32 -29.79
CA GLU A 1053 15.15 -16.89 -29.47
C GLU A 1053 16.01 -16.65 -28.21
N LEU A 1054 15.93 -17.55 -27.23
CA LEU A 1054 16.75 -17.52 -26.03
C LEU A 1054 17.28 -18.91 -25.69
N ASN A 1055 18.55 -18.97 -25.32
CA ASN A 1055 19.15 -20.09 -24.62
C ASN A 1055 20.04 -19.58 -23.49
N THR A 1056 19.62 -19.78 -22.23
CA THR A 1056 20.38 -19.30 -21.06
C THR A 1056 21.72 -20.02 -20.85
N ASP A 1057 21.96 -21.13 -21.56
CA ASP A 1057 23.20 -21.90 -21.53
C ASP A 1057 24.13 -21.58 -22.72
N ALA A 1058 23.82 -20.56 -23.51
CA ALA A 1058 24.74 -20.05 -24.53
C ALA A 1058 26.08 -19.62 -23.92
N GLU A 1059 27.18 -19.85 -24.65
CA GLU A 1059 28.55 -19.56 -24.18
C GLU A 1059 28.74 -18.05 -23.87
N GLU A 1060 28.03 -17.17 -24.58
CA GLU A 1060 28.08 -15.72 -24.35
C GLU A 1060 27.56 -15.31 -22.96
N PHE A 1061 26.67 -16.12 -22.37
CA PHE A 1061 26.19 -15.93 -21.00
C PHE A 1061 26.99 -16.74 -19.97
N GLY A 1062 28.03 -17.46 -20.40
CA GLY A 1062 28.87 -18.33 -19.57
C GLY A 1062 28.27 -19.73 -19.34
N GLY A 1063 27.39 -20.19 -20.22
CA GLY A 1063 26.86 -21.56 -20.21
C GLY A 1063 27.79 -22.58 -20.88
N SER A 1064 27.32 -23.82 -20.98
CA SER A 1064 28.06 -24.96 -21.55
C SER A 1064 27.91 -25.10 -23.06
N GLY A 1065 26.99 -24.35 -23.68
CA GLY A 1065 26.74 -24.37 -25.12
C GLY A 1065 25.78 -25.48 -25.59
N VAL A 1066 25.08 -26.15 -24.68
CA VAL A 1066 24.04 -27.13 -25.07
C VAL A 1066 22.83 -26.37 -25.62
N GLY A 1067 22.41 -26.68 -26.84
CA GLY A 1067 21.29 -26.00 -27.50
C GLY A 1067 20.93 -26.62 -28.84
N ASN A 1068 20.09 -25.93 -29.60
CA ASN A 1068 19.50 -26.45 -30.84
C ASN A 1068 20.07 -25.78 -32.12
N PHE A 1069 21.28 -25.22 -32.05
CA PHE A 1069 21.95 -24.54 -33.17
C PHE A 1069 21.10 -23.42 -33.81
N GLY A 1070 20.31 -22.72 -32.98
CA GLY A 1070 19.52 -21.55 -33.37
C GLY A 1070 18.12 -21.85 -33.91
N ARG A 1071 17.85 -23.07 -34.40
CA ARG A 1071 16.56 -23.36 -35.05
C ARG A 1071 16.16 -24.83 -34.92
N ILE A 1072 14.87 -25.08 -34.70
CA ILE A 1072 14.27 -26.42 -34.71
C ILE A 1072 13.17 -26.51 -35.78
N THR A 1073 12.81 -27.73 -36.17
CA THR A 1073 11.69 -27.98 -37.09
C THR A 1073 10.68 -28.89 -36.44
N ALA A 1074 9.46 -28.38 -36.23
CA ALA A 1074 8.33 -29.13 -35.74
C ALA A 1074 7.67 -29.90 -36.87
N VAL A 1075 7.36 -31.17 -36.64
CA VAL A 1075 6.64 -32.04 -37.58
C VAL A 1075 5.20 -32.24 -37.13
N GLU A 1076 4.30 -32.39 -38.10
CA GLU A 1076 2.90 -32.72 -37.82
C GLU A 1076 2.80 -34.08 -37.12
N GLY A 1077 1.91 -34.17 -36.13
CA GLY A 1077 1.65 -35.38 -35.37
C GLY A 1077 1.23 -35.05 -33.94
N SER A 1078 0.02 -35.47 -33.58
CA SER A 1078 -0.53 -35.20 -32.24
C SER A 1078 0.37 -35.75 -31.14
N TYR A 1079 0.77 -34.88 -30.21
CA TYR A 1079 1.61 -35.23 -29.07
C TYR A 1079 1.27 -34.31 -27.88
N GLN A 1080 1.04 -34.89 -26.70
CA GLN A 1080 0.63 -34.18 -25.47
C GLN A 1080 -0.47 -33.10 -25.69
N GLY A 1081 -1.49 -33.43 -26.50
CA GLY A 1081 -2.61 -32.51 -26.76
C GLY A 1081 -2.32 -31.37 -27.76
N LYS A 1082 -1.12 -31.31 -28.34
CA LYS A 1082 -0.75 -30.37 -29.40
C LYS A 1082 -0.67 -31.05 -30.77
N PRO A 1083 -0.89 -30.33 -31.89
CA PRO A 1083 -0.94 -30.92 -33.22
C PRO A 1083 0.44 -31.24 -33.84
N ALA A 1084 1.52 -30.71 -33.28
CA ALA A 1084 2.87 -30.90 -33.77
C ALA A 1084 3.87 -31.17 -32.63
N SER A 1085 5.05 -31.65 -32.99
CA SER A 1085 6.16 -31.83 -32.04
C SER A 1085 7.53 -31.69 -32.70
N ALA A 1086 8.54 -31.36 -31.92
CA ALA A 1086 9.95 -31.34 -32.33
C ALA A 1086 10.80 -32.12 -31.33
N THR A 1087 11.94 -32.64 -31.79
CA THR A 1087 12.97 -33.20 -30.91
C THR A 1087 13.99 -32.12 -30.60
N VAL A 1088 14.18 -31.81 -29.32
CA VAL A 1088 15.03 -30.71 -28.86
C VAL A 1088 16.08 -31.18 -27.86
N GLN A 1089 17.19 -30.47 -27.82
CA GLN A 1089 18.24 -30.56 -26.81
C GLN A 1089 17.94 -29.50 -25.74
N VAL A 1090 17.81 -29.91 -24.48
CA VAL A 1090 17.51 -28.99 -23.37
C VAL A 1090 18.73 -28.88 -22.46
N PRO A 1091 19.29 -27.67 -22.27
CA PRO A 1091 20.51 -27.47 -21.50
C PRO A 1091 20.33 -27.80 -20.01
N PRO A 1092 21.41 -28.16 -19.28
CA PRO A 1092 21.39 -28.32 -17.83
C PRO A 1092 21.18 -26.96 -17.15
N LEU A 1093 20.33 -26.88 -16.13
CA LEU A 1093 20.03 -25.63 -15.41
C LEU A 1093 19.81 -24.47 -16.39
N GLY A 1094 18.94 -24.67 -17.37
CA GLY A 1094 18.76 -23.74 -18.47
C GLY A 1094 17.34 -23.64 -18.96
N VAL A 1095 17.03 -22.50 -19.58
CA VAL A 1095 15.71 -22.18 -20.13
C VAL A 1095 15.87 -21.81 -21.60
N LEU A 1096 14.97 -22.34 -22.43
CA LEU A 1096 14.87 -22.02 -23.85
C LEU A 1096 13.58 -21.27 -24.13
N TYR A 1097 13.64 -20.24 -24.98
CA TYR A 1097 12.46 -19.63 -25.61
C TYR A 1097 12.45 -19.96 -27.09
N LEU A 1098 11.31 -20.45 -27.56
CA LEU A 1098 11.11 -20.83 -28.95
C LEU A 1098 9.99 -19.98 -29.54
N THR A 1099 10.26 -19.34 -30.67
CA THR A 1099 9.28 -18.54 -31.41
C THR A 1099 9.11 -19.08 -32.83
N PRO A 1100 7.93 -18.92 -33.45
CA PRO A 1100 7.73 -19.30 -34.84
C PRO A 1100 8.65 -18.49 -35.77
N ALA A 1101 9.31 -19.15 -36.72
CA ALA A 1101 10.16 -18.44 -37.66
C ALA A 1101 9.35 -17.53 -38.59
N THR A 1102 9.92 -16.38 -38.96
CA THR A 1102 9.25 -15.33 -39.73
C THR A 1102 9.06 -15.66 -41.22
N ASP A 1103 9.77 -16.64 -41.77
CA ASP A 1103 9.80 -16.95 -43.21
C ASP A 1103 8.59 -17.75 -43.74
N ASP A 1104 7.74 -18.33 -42.89
CA ASP A 1104 6.66 -19.26 -43.30
C ASP A 1104 5.23 -18.71 -43.15
N ARG A 1105 5.03 -17.40 -42.93
CA ARG A 1105 3.68 -16.79 -42.79
C ARG A 1105 2.92 -16.57 -44.11
N THR A 1106 3.42 -17.09 -45.23
CA THR A 1106 2.69 -17.15 -46.50
C THR A 1106 2.43 -18.60 -46.91
N GLY A 1107 1.46 -19.23 -46.26
CA GLY A 1107 0.96 -20.56 -46.59
C GLY A 1107 -0.53 -20.65 -46.35
#